data_AF-A0A8J7T9J0-F1
#
_entry.id   AF-A0A8J7T9J0-F1
#
_cell.length_a   1.000
_cell.length_b   1.000
_cell.length_c   1.000
_cell.angle_alpha   90.00
_cell.angle_beta   90.00
_cell.angle_gamma   90.00
#
_symmetry.space_group_name_H-M   'P 1'
#
loop_
_entity.id
_entity.type
_entity.pdbx_description
1 polymer ?
#
loop_
_entity_poly.entity_id
_entity_poly.type
_entity_poly.pdbx_seq_one_letter_code
_entity_poly.pdbx_strand_id
1 'polypeptide(L)'
;MVFSKQLMKESMLPSVLEVNDTEPESESDSERDNLRGIGSRPASRPRKAFSRGSTDNKTVSRADKGQSPALSRALSSEVSREENVPSEQDDDDNALENKPADSSEKETVSAEEEWDTDLELEDMKEPYDPTGHSCYKAACKVFGVVPVSYFLRHMNDTELVMMHHGLGPQSAKALAVPLVTNTSILKLNLRDNWIEGLGGAAIAEMLKENCYITEIDLSENKLGERGAQALSSMLLENTTLVTISLSGNDFDDHAAKHLAEALVSNQKVESMVLSHNMMGDGAGEALGNAIAENTGLKTLNLSWNCLRGKSSIAVAKGLGANIFLRKLDLSYNGFGKDGAAALGEALKVNNVLEDLNISNNQIPPEGAVRFAMGLKENKTLKILSMSRNPMQSAGCYGILKSMEGNPESAIETLDFSDITVNKDFDELYNRVKEMFPNLQVKHERNADSFSFKTSKVPKDPLGKLKDHIKKNNLKLEDSFDSVEEGGSALITRAEFQLGLMGIGICLTMEEVQQLMDDLDKDNCGEIDFRGLADKSWFQSLFVHKVDPRKDAHSNLLSKKETSNLYKIQFHNVKPECLDAYNNLSAEVQNRLHCDKDYPCEIVGSWNTWYGEQDQAVHLWRYSGGYPALTECLNKLWQDEEYLEFRKERSKMLISRRNQLLLEFSFWNEPLPRAGPNIYELRTYKLKPGTMIEWGNHWARAIQKRQENQEAVGGFFTQIGDLYVVHHLWAYKDLQSREETRNAAWQKPGWDENVYYTGGIRTSTGLCSFHGDFLQRCLKHYSMRS
;
A
#
# COMPACT_ATOMS: atom_id res chain seq x y z
N MET A 1 1.30 -27.52 -33.31
CA MET A 1 2.34 -27.61 -34.36
C MET A 1 2.37 -26.40 -35.29
N VAL A 2 1.39 -26.15 -36.18
CA VAL A 2 1.47 -25.02 -37.12
C VAL A 2 1.56 -23.67 -36.39
N PHE A 3 0.66 -23.41 -35.43
CA PHE A 3 0.72 -22.20 -34.59
C PHE A 3 2.00 -22.14 -33.74
N SER A 4 2.49 -23.29 -33.26
CA SER A 4 3.79 -23.40 -32.57
C SER A 4 4.96 -22.97 -33.48
N LYS A 5 4.89 -23.24 -34.79
CA LYS A 5 5.85 -22.76 -35.81
C LYS A 5 5.60 -21.28 -36.17
N GLN A 6 4.37 -20.77 -36.08
CA GLN A 6 4.01 -19.34 -36.25
C GLN A 6 4.65 -18.49 -35.14
N LEU A 7 4.40 -18.84 -33.88
CA LEU A 7 4.88 -18.12 -32.70
C LEU A 7 6.43 -18.13 -32.60
N MET A 8 7.08 -19.19 -33.08
CA MET A 8 8.54 -19.20 -33.26
C MET A 8 9.01 -18.36 -34.45
N LYS A 9 8.31 -18.34 -35.59
CA LYS A 9 8.66 -17.49 -36.75
C LYS A 9 8.57 -16.00 -36.44
N GLU A 10 7.49 -15.57 -35.78
CA GLU A 10 7.27 -14.15 -35.45
C GLU A 10 8.25 -13.63 -34.37
N SER A 11 8.92 -14.54 -33.65
CA SER A 11 10.02 -14.19 -32.73
C SER A 11 11.39 -14.00 -33.42
N MET A 12 11.51 -14.25 -34.73
CA MET A 12 12.77 -14.46 -35.44
C MET A 12 12.91 -13.59 -36.70
N LEU A 13 13.04 -12.25 -36.55
CA LEU A 13 13.63 -11.28 -37.51
C LEU A 13 13.38 -9.82 -37.05
N PRO A 14 14.25 -8.84 -37.39
CA PRO A 14 15.69 -8.75 -37.13
C PRO A 14 16.01 -7.67 -36.06
N SER A 15 17.29 -7.47 -35.76
CA SER A 15 17.78 -6.46 -34.82
C SER A 15 17.41 -5.01 -35.20
N VAL A 16 16.78 -4.28 -34.29
CA VAL A 16 16.75 -2.81 -34.30
C VAL A 16 18.02 -2.32 -33.59
N LEU A 17 18.73 -1.37 -34.21
CA LEU A 17 19.92 -0.75 -33.63
C LEU A 17 19.54 0.15 -32.44
N GLU A 18 20.37 0.14 -31.40
CA GLU A 18 20.30 1.13 -30.33
C GLU A 18 20.56 2.52 -30.89
N VAL A 19 19.53 3.38 -30.88
CA VAL A 19 19.69 4.81 -31.15
C VAL A 19 20.09 5.45 -29.83
N ASN A 20 21.33 5.94 -29.75
CA ASN A 20 21.80 6.67 -28.57
C ASN A 20 21.10 8.03 -28.49
N ASP A 21 20.23 8.22 -27.50
CA ASP A 21 19.73 9.53 -27.10
C ASP A 21 20.85 10.30 -26.36
N THR A 22 21.81 10.83 -27.14
CA THR A 22 22.71 11.88 -26.65
C THR A 22 21.95 13.18 -26.53
N GLU A 23 21.65 13.61 -25.31
CA GLU A 23 21.24 15.00 -25.03
C GLU A 23 22.31 15.97 -25.58
N PRO A 24 21.93 17.03 -26.30
CA PRO A 24 22.89 17.99 -26.83
C PRO A 24 23.40 18.90 -25.70
N GLU A 25 24.73 18.95 -25.52
CA GLU A 25 25.38 19.88 -24.60
C GLU A 25 25.06 21.33 -24.97
N SER A 26 24.50 22.09 -24.03
CA SER A 26 24.30 23.53 -24.21
C SER A 26 25.59 24.28 -23.87
N GLU A 27 26.46 24.47 -24.86
CA GLU A 27 27.63 25.34 -24.71
C GLU A 27 27.19 26.75 -24.28
N SER A 28 27.80 27.24 -23.19
CA SER A 28 27.63 28.60 -22.72
C SER A 28 28.59 29.52 -23.46
N ASP A 29 28.07 30.55 -24.15
CA ASP A 29 28.89 31.71 -24.49
C ASP A 29 28.19 33.01 -24.09
N SER A 30 28.99 34.04 -23.81
CA SER A 30 28.57 35.18 -23.00
C SER A 30 28.70 36.51 -23.74
N GLU A 31 27.69 37.37 -23.63
CA GLU A 31 27.94 38.82 -23.61
C GLU A 31 26.86 39.57 -22.84
N ARG A 32 27.10 40.87 -22.58
CA ARG A 32 26.32 41.71 -21.66
C ARG A 32 25.71 42.92 -22.35
N ASP A 33 24.97 43.68 -21.54
CA ASP A 33 24.84 45.14 -21.57
C ASP A 33 23.69 45.81 -22.39
N ASN A 34 22.82 46.43 -21.58
CA ASN A 34 22.44 47.85 -21.66
C ASN A 34 21.29 48.34 -22.58
N LEU A 35 20.18 48.62 -21.88
CA LEU A 35 19.56 49.96 -21.73
C LEU A 35 18.77 50.61 -22.90
N ARG A 36 17.53 50.98 -22.52
CA ARG A 36 16.65 52.01 -23.13
C ARG A 36 16.05 51.63 -24.50
N GLY A 37 14.85 52.06 -24.86
CA GLY A 37 13.85 52.83 -24.12
C GLY A 37 13.28 53.99 -24.94
N ILE A 38 11.94 54.15 -24.92
CA ILE A 38 11.15 55.12 -25.73
C ILE A 38 11.13 54.74 -27.23
N GLY A 39 10.01 54.72 -27.96
CA GLY A 39 8.61 54.85 -27.55
C GLY A 39 7.77 55.65 -28.57
N SER A 40 6.67 55.07 -29.08
CA SER A 40 5.65 55.80 -29.86
C SER A 40 4.26 55.17 -29.75
N ARG A 41 3.25 56.03 -29.66
CA ARG A 41 1.78 55.80 -29.59
C ARG A 41 1.14 56.55 -30.78
N PRO A 42 -0.19 56.49 -31.01
CA PRO A 42 -1.11 55.35 -30.99
C PRO A 42 -2.09 55.39 -32.20
N ALA A 43 -3.09 54.50 -32.25
CA ALA A 43 -4.37 54.82 -32.90
C ALA A 43 -5.56 54.08 -32.25
N SER A 44 -6.62 54.84 -31.94
CA SER A 44 -8.02 54.43 -31.73
C SER A 44 -8.42 53.37 -30.67
N ARG A 45 -9.53 53.62 -29.97
CA ARG A 45 -10.15 52.77 -28.94
C ARG A 45 -11.70 52.72 -29.17
N PRO A 46 -12.61 52.33 -28.24
CA PRO A 46 -13.46 51.13 -28.41
C PRO A 46 -15.00 51.39 -28.38
N ARG A 47 -15.80 50.32 -28.19
CA ARG A 47 -17.24 50.26 -27.77
C ARG A 47 -18.30 50.56 -28.85
N LYS A 48 -19.60 50.19 -28.72
CA LYS A 48 -20.36 49.07 -28.09
C LYS A 48 -21.86 49.26 -28.48
N ALA A 49 -22.57 48.18 -28.82
CA ALA A 49 -24.05 48.10 -28.98
C ALA A 49 -24.46 46.61 -29.10
N PHE A 50 -25.72 46.17 -29.15
CA PHE A 50 -26.92 46.43 -28.31
C PHE A 50 -27.78 45.13 -28.37
N SER A 51 -28.13 44.50 -27.24
CA SER A 51 -29.30 44.74 -26.36
C SER A 51 -30.67 44.23 -26.86
N ARG A 52 -31.08 43.08 -26.30
CA ARG A 52 -32.45 42.58 -26.04
C ARG A 52 -33.35 42.11 -27.21
N GLY A 53 -33.88 40.90 -27.03
CA GLY A 53 -35.05 40.32 -27.69
C GLY A 53 -35.39 38.98 -27.02
N SER A 54 -36.67 38.63 -26.87
CA SER A 54 -37.12 37.39 -26.21
C SER A 54 -38.43 36.92 -26.83
N THR A 55 -38.57 35.61 -27.08
CA THR A 55 -39.85 34.85 -27.11
C THR A 55 -39.58 33.35 -27.25
N ASP A 56 -40.62 32.55 -26.95
CA ASP A 56 -40.53 31.11 -26.67
C ASP A 56 -41.01 30.18 -27.80
N ASN A 57 -40.63 28.91 -27.65
CA ASN A 57 -41.46 27.69 -27.85
C ASN A 57 -41.95 27.23 -29.25
N LYS A 58 -41.83 25.90 -29.41
CA LYS A 58 -42.75 24.93 -30.04
C LYS A 58 -42.92 24.87 -31.58
N THR A 59 -42.43 23.74 -32.11
CA THR A 59 -43.21 22.71 -32.83
C THR A 59 -43.95 23.07 -34.13
N VAL A 60 -43.63 22.38 -35.24
CA VAL A 60 -44.57 21.52 -36.04
C VAL A 60 -43.83 20.93 -37.27
N SER A 61 -44.28 19.75 -37.69
CA SER A 61 -43.76 18.90 -38.78
C SER A 61 -44.26 19.25 -40.20
N ARG A 62 -43.65 18.60 -41.22
CA ARG A 62 -44.18 18.35 -42.60
C ARG A 62 -44.26 19.59 -43.53
N ALA A 63 -44.20 19.48 -44.86
CA ALA A 63 -43.74 18.44 -45.83
C ALA A 63 -43.59 19.15 -47.22
N ASP A 64 -43.56 18.58 -48.44
CA ASP A 64 -43.85 17.24 -49.00
C ASP A 64 -43.27 17.10 -50.44
N LYS A 65 -43.41 15.93 -51.09
CA LYS A 65 -43.15 15.61 -52.52
C LYS A 65 -41.69 15.65 -53.02
N GLY A 66 -41.09 14.59 -53.58
CA GLY A 66 -41.49 13.17 -53.68
C GLY A 66 -41.80 12.66 -55.10
N GLN A 67 -41.57 11.36 -55.34
CA GLN A 67 -42.14 10.58 -56.45
C GLN A 67 -42.20 9.07 -56.12
N SER A 68 -43.12 8.38 -56.78
CA SER A 68 -43.48 6.95 -56.67
C SER A 68 -42.89 6.17 -57.89
N PRO A 69 -43.13 4.85 -58.16
CA PRO A 69 -44.14 3.96 -57.55
C PRO A 69 -43.80 2.46 -57.29
N ALA A 70 -44.60 1.86 -56.38
CA ALA A 70 -45.36 0.60 -56.52
C ALA A 70 -44.67 -0.80 -56.53
N LEU A 71 -45.29 -1.91 -56.05
CA LEU A 71 -46.58 -2.10 -55.33
C LEU A 71 -46.67 -3.46 -54.58
N SER A 72 -47.10 -3.44 -53.30
CA SER A 72 -47.79 -4.54 -52.57
C SER A 72 -46.99 -5.85 -52.30
N ARG A 73 -47.40 -6.78 -51.42
CA ARG A 73 -48.61 -6.91 -50.56
C ARG A 73 -48.29 -7.77 -49.31
N ALA A 74 -49.14 -7.75 -48.28
CA ALA A 74 -49.06 -8.65 -47.11
C ALA A 74 -50.42 -9.28 -46.74
N LEU A 75 -50.39 -10.56 -46.36
CA LEU A 75 -51.38 -11.43 -45.67
C LEU A 75 -50.52 -12.59 -45.10
N SER A 76 -50.59 -13.14 -43.87
CA SER A 76 -51.63 -13.40 -42.85
C SER A 76 -52.44 -14.70 -43.08
N SER A 77 -52.54 -15.51 -42.01
CA SER A 77 -53.33 -16.77 -41.85
C SER A 77 -52.90 -17.96 -42.74
N GLU A 78 -53.20 -19.24 -42.47
CA GLU A 78 -53.53 -19.97 -41.21
C GLU A 78 -53.33 -21.50 -41.44
N VAL A 79 -53.06 -22.23 -40.35
CA VAL A 79 -53.47 -23.61 -39.99
C VAL A 79 -53.78 -24.67 -41.09
N SER A 80 -53.16 -25.86 -40.93
CA SER A 80 -53.52 -27.20 -41.47
C SER A 80 -53.12 -27.52 -42.93
N ARG A 81 -52.92 -28.79 -43.34
CA ARG A 81 -53.41 -30.07 -42.76
C ARG A 81 -52.64 -31.33 -43.25
N GLU A 82 -52.75 -32.44 -42.48
CA GLU A 82 -52.63 -33.87 -42.87
C GLU A 82 -51.22 -34.42 -43.31
N GLU A 83 -50.78 -35.66 -43.01
CA GLU A 83 -51.41 -36.88 -42.45
C GLU A 83 -50.51 -37.66 -41.42
N ASN A 84 -51.12 -38.57 -40.63
CA ASN A 84 -50.67 -39.86 -40.02
C ASN A 84 -49.21 -40.05 -39.48
N VAL A 85 -48.86 -40.45 -38.24
CA VAL A 85 -49.47 -41.26 -37.13
C VAL A 85 -49.48 -42.79 -37.39
N PRO A 86 -49.09 -43.70 -36.45
CA PRO A 86 -48.68 -43.56 -35.03
C PRO A 86 -47.13 -43.75 -34.83
N SER A 87 -46.46 -44.29 -33.79
CA SER A 87 -46.83 -45.11 -32.59
C SER A 87 -45.79 -45.10 -31.44
N GLU A 88 -46.19 -45.76 -30.33
CA GLU A 88 -45.47 -46.43 -29.21
C GLU A 88 -44.07 -47.07 -29.47
N GLN A 89 -43.27 -47.51 -28.47
CA GLN A 89 -42.94 -47.09 -27.08
C GLN A 89 -41.89 -48.07 -26.49
N ASP A 90 -41.19 -47.65 -25.41
CA ASP A 90 -40.61 -48.44 -24.29
C ASP A 90 -39.37 -49.39 -24.41
N ASP A 91 -38.50 -49.21 -23.40
CA ASP A 91 -37.72 -50.15 -22.57
C ASP A 91 -36.41 -50.89 -23.00
N ASP A 92 -35.34 -50.51 -22.28
CA ASP A 92 -34.31 -51.30 -21.55
C ASP A 92 -33.43 -52.41 -22.17
N ASP A 93 -32.15 -52.04 -22.31
CA ASP A 93 -30.99 -52.55 -21.53
C ASP A 93 -30.32 -53.93 -21.82
N ASN A 94 -29.05 -54.03 -21.38
CA ASN A 94 -28.17 -55.21 -21.22
C ASN A 94 -27.50 -55.92 -22.43
N ALA A 95 -26.25 -55.48 -22.67
CA ALA A 95 -25.01 -56.24 -22.39
C ALA A 95 -24.45 -57.34 -23.34
N LEU A 96 -23.15 -57.61 -23.10
CA LEU A 96 -22.24 -58.64 -23.68
C LEU A 96 -21.83 -58.41 -25.16
N GLU A 97 -20.56 -58.21 -25.58
CA GLU A 97 -19.24 -58.83 -25.29
C GLU A 97 -18.84 -59.90 -26.36
N ASN A 98 -17.53 -59.96 -26.68
CA ASN A 98 -16.81 -60.97 -27.48
C ASN A 98 -16.78 -60.90 -29.03
N LYS A 99 -15.68 -60.27 -29.50
CA LYS A 99 -14.68 -60.76 -30.49
C LYS A 99 -14.52 -62.31 -30.62
N PRO A 100 -13.77 -62.88 -31.61
CA PRO A 100 -13.01 -62.28 -32.74
C PRO A 100 -13.18 -63.08 -34.08
N ALA A 101 -12.16 -62.98 -34.97
CA ALA A 101 -11.71 -64.00 -35.96
C ALA A 101 -12.44 -64.08 -37.32
N ASP A 102 -11.79 -64.47 -38.44
CA ASP A 102 -10.35 -64.45 -38.85
C ASP A 102 -10.25 -64.74 -40.37
N SER A 103 -9.11 -64.42 -41.00
CA SER A 103 -8.62 -64.92 -42.30
C SER A 103 -9.41 -64.56 -43.60
N SER A 104 -8.87 -64.67 -44.82
CA SER A 104 -7.54 -64.29 -45.39
C SER A 104 -7.54 -64.57 -46.91
N GLU A 105 -6.72 -63.86 -47.70
CA GLU A 105 -6.34 -64.19 -49.11
C GLU A 105 -7.45 -64.06 -50.20
N LYS A 106 -7.19 -63.76 -51.49
CA LYS A 106 -5.95 -63.29 -52.18
C LYS A 106 -6.24 -62.53 -53.49
N GLU A 107 -5.33 -61.60 -53.79
CA GLU A 107 -4.77 -61.16 -55.09
C GLU A 107 -5.45 -61.45 -56.44
N THR A 108 -5.59 -60.39 -57.26
CA THR A 108 -5.13 -60.37 -58.67
C THR A 108 -4.55 -59.00 -58.99
N VAL A 109 -3.49 -58.92 -59.82
CA VAL A 109 -2.69 -57.69 -60.04
C VAL A 109 -2.44 -57.44 -61.55
N SER A 110 -2.44 -56.16 -61.93
CA SER A 110 -1.76 -55.58 -63.11
C SER A 110 -1.40 -54.14 -62.70
N ALA A 111 -0.14 -53.67 -62.67
CA ALA A 111 0.91 -53.67 -63.71
C ALA A 111 0.46 -52.87 -64.96
N GLU A 112 1.12 -51.80 -65.41
CA GLU A 112 2.36 -51.12 -64.95
C GLU A 112 2.30 -49.64 -65.37
N GLU A 113 2.80 -48.71 -64.55
CA GLU A 113 3.61 -47.56 -65.01
C GLU A 113 4.29 -46.90 -63.80
N GLU A 114 5.58 -47.22 -63.61
CA GLU A 114 6.39 -46.77 -62.47
C GLU A 114 7.32 -45.65 -62.93
N TRP A 115 7.01 -44.41 -62.54
CA TRP A 115 7.92 -43.26 -62.67
C TRP A 115 8.39 -42.85 -61.28
N ASP A 116 9.33 -43.64 -60.76
CA ASP A 116 10.15 -43.28 -59.61
C ASP A 116 10.76 -41.88 -59.81
N THR A 117 10.47 -41.00 -58.86
CA THR A 117 11.35 -39.86 -58.54
C THR A 117 11.24 -39.57 -57.06
N ASP A 118 12.08 -40.27 -56.29
CA ASP A 118 12.36 -40.02 -54.87
C ASP A 118 12.39 -38.52 -54.50
N LEU A 119 11.26 -38.05 -53.96
CA LEU A 119 11.18 -36.95 -53.01
C LEU A 119 10.31 -37.37 -51.82
N GLU A 120 10.58 -38.56 -51.28
CA GLU A 120 10.55 -38.71 -49.83
C GLU A 120 11.60 -37.76 -49.23
N LEU A 121 11.19 -36.50 -49.07
CA LEU A 121 11.62 -35.76 -47.90
C LEU A 121 11.19 -36.60 -46.71
N GLU A 122 12.16 -37.28 -46.09
CA GLU A 122 12.09 -37.74 -44.70
C GLU A 122 11.89 -36.51 -43.81
N ASP A 123 10.68 -35.96 -43.83
CA ASP A 123 10.17 -34.97 -42.90
C ASP A 123 10.03 -35.73 -41.58
N MET A 124 11.19 -35.86 -40.91
CA MET A 124 11.42 -36.57 -39.64
C MET A 124 10.46 -36.01 -38.60
N LYS A 125 9.24 -36.56 -38.58
CA LYS A 125 8.20 -36.24 -37.61
C LYS A 125 8.74 -36.62 -36.25
N GLU A 126 9.23 -35.61 -35.53
CA GLU A 126 9.65 -35.76 -34.15
C GLU A 126 8.58 -36.57 -33.41
N PRO A 127 8.97 -37.67 -32.72
CA PRO A 127 8.02 -38.63 -32.18
C PRO A 127 7.00 -37.89 -31.30
N TYR A 128 5.72 -38.05 -31.64
CA TYR A 128 4.63 -37.30 -31.02
C TYR A 128 4.68 -37.47 -29.50
N ASP A 129 5.05 -36.40 -28.79
CA ASP A 129 5.22 -36.37 -27.35
C ASP A 129 3.93 -35.85 -26.70
N PRO A 130 3.05 -36.73 -26.19
CA PRO A 130 1.80 -36.32 -25.57
C PRO A 130 2.01 -35.58 -24.24
N THR A 131 3.23 -35.61 -23.67
CA THR A 131 3.54 -34.95 -22.39
C THR A 131 3.98 -33.50 -22.55
N GLY A 132 4.12 -33.00 -23.80
CA GLY A 132 4.57 -31.64 -24.10
C GLY A 132 6.01 -31.31 -23.69
N HIS A 133 6.72 -32.24 -23.05
CA HIS A 133 8.05 -32.02 -22.47
C HIS A 133 9.09 -31.61 -23.52
N SER A 134 9.06 -32.26 -24.69
CA SER A 134 9.98 -31.99 -25.81
C SER A 134 9.68 -30.63 -26.44
N CYS A 135 8.40 -30.28 -26.56
CA CYS A 135 7.95 -28.97 -27.03
C CYS A 135 8.42 -27.83 -26.09
N TYR A 136 8.26 -28.00 -24.78
CA TYR A 136 8.78 -27.03 -23.79
C TYR A 136 10.31 -26.90 -23.86
N LYS A 137 11.03 -28.02 -23.89
CA LYS A 137 12.51 -28.02 -23.99
C LYS A 137 13.00 -27.38 -25.30
N ALA A 138 12.27 -27.49 -26.40
CA ALA A 138 12.55 -26.78 -27.64
C ALA A 138 12.29 -25.28 -27.51
N ALA A 139 11.14 -24.87 -26.98
CA ALA A 139 10.81 -23.47 -26.75
C ALA A 139 11.82 -22.77 -25.81
N CYS A 140 12.25 -23.45 -24.75
CA CYS A 140 13.30 -22.94 -23.86
C CYS A 140 14.63 -22.65 -24.57
N LYS A 141 15.07 -23.55 -25.47
CA LYS A 141 16.27 -23.32 -26.30
C LYS A 141 16.11 -22.08 -27.20
N VAL A 142 14.93 -21.91 -27.81
CA VAL A 142 14.63 -20.79 -28.74
C VAL A 142 14.59 -19.46 -28.00
N PHE A 143 13.99 -19.40 -26.81
CA PHE A 143 13.94 -18.18 -25.99
C PHE A 143 15.16 -17.97 -25.08
N GLY A 144 16.19 -18.83 -25.17
CA GLY A 144 17.44 -18.70 -24.42
C GLY A 144 17.33 -18.93 -22.90
N VAL A 145 16.31 -19.67 -22.44
CA VAL A 145 16.01 -19.89 -21.01
C VAL A 145 16.23 -21.33 -20.57
N VAL A 146 16.49 -21.52 -19.28
CA VAL A 146 16.63 -22.86 -18.66
C VAL A 146 15.24 -23.47 -18.43
N PRO A 147 14.97 -24.73 -18.87
CA PRO A 147 13.68 -25.38 -18.61
C PRO A 147 13.40 -25.53 -17.11
N VAL A 148 12.27 -24.98 -16.66
CA VAL A 148 11.86 -25.06 -15.25
C VAL A 148 11.45 -26.49 -14.92
N SER A 149 12.26 -27.13 -14.07
CA SER A 149 12.07 -28.54 -13.67
C SER A 149 10.85 -28.78 -12.77
N TYR A 150 10.21 -27.70 -12.27
CA TYR A 150 8.87 -27.79 -11.69
C TYR A 150 7.83 -28.05 -12.79
N PHE A 151 7.71 -27.15 -13.78
CA PHE A 151 6.71 -27.26 -14.85
C PHE A 151 6.70 -28.64 -15.51
N LEU A 152 7.87 -29.15 -15.92
CA LEU A 152 8.00 -30.49 -16.52
C LEU A 152 7.33 -31.59 -15.69
N ARG A 153 7.47 -31.57 -14.35
CA ARG A 153 6.87 -32.59 -13.47
C ARG A 153 5.36 -32.43 -13.27
N HIS A 154 4.81 -31.26 -13.56
CA HIS A 154 3.43 -30.87 -13.28
C HIS A 154 2.63 -30.47 -14.54
N MET A 155 3.13 -30.79 -15.75
CA MET A 155 2.44 -30.55 -17.03
C MET A 155 1.12 -31.32 -17.18
N ASN A 156 0.94 -32.41 -16.44
CA ASN A 156 -0.22 -33.30 -16.51
C ASN A 156 -1.19 -33.10 -15.31
N ASP A 157 -0.89 -32.16 -14.42
CA ASP A 157 -1.70 -31.89 -13.22
C ASP A 157 -2.87 -30.97 -13.58
N THR A 158 -3.98 -31.07 -12.85
CA THR A 158 -5.16 -30.20 -13.08
C THR A 158 -4.95 -28.75 -12.65
N GLU A 159 -3.97 -28.51 -11.78
CA GLU A 159 -3.61 -27.20 -11.24
C GLU A 159 -2.09 -27.03 -11.24
N LEU A 160 -1.59 -26.02 -11.96
CA LEU A 160 -0.18 -25.69 -12.05
C LEU A 160 0.11 -24.43 -11.23
N VAL A 161 0.70 -24.61 -10.05
CA VAL A 161 1.16 -23.50 -9.18
C VAL A 161 2.66 -23.28 -9.34
N MET A 162 3.05 -22.15 -9.91
CA MET A 162 4.46 -21.77 -10.15
C MET A 162 4.78 -20.36 -9.62
N MET A 163 4.24 -19.99 -8.47
CA MET A 163 4.51 -18.69 -7.84
C MET A 163 5.99 -18.51 -7.49
N HIS A 164 6.50 -17.28 -7.50
CA HIS A 164 7.85 -16.92 -7.03
C HIS A 164 9.02 -17.64 -7.75
N HIS A 165 8.82 -18.11 -8.99
CA HIS A 165 9.85 -18.81 -9.77
C HIS A 165 10.74 -17.86 -10.60
N GLY A 166 10.43 -16.56 -10.67
CA GLY A 166 11.25 -15.56 -11.36
C GLY A 166 11.35 -15.78 -12.88
N LEU A 167 10.27 -16.22 -13.52
CA LEU A 167 10.25 -16.64 -14.93
C LEU A 167 10.74 -15.55 -15.90
N GLY A 168 10.40 -14.29 -15.67
CA GLY A 168 10.67 -13.23 -16.64
C GLY A 168 9.85 -13.33 -17.93
N PRO A 169 9.88 -12.31 -18.80
CA PRO A 169 9.11 -12.29 -20.04
C PRO A 169 9.49 -13.40 -21.03
N GLN A 170 10.74 -13.88 -21.02
CA GLN A 170 11.20 -14.90 -21.96
C GLN A 170 10.84 -16.32 -21.51
N SER A 171 10.89 -16.65 -20.20
CA SER A 171 10.40 -17.97 -19.75
C SER A 171 8.88 -18.05 -19.74
N ALA A 172 8.16 -16.92 -19.60
CA ALA A 172 6.71 -16.88 -19.83
C ALA A 172 6.35 -17.27 -21.27
N LYS A 173 7.06 -16.74 -22.28
CA LYS A 173 6.91 -17.18 -23.69
C LYS A 173 7.23 -18.67 -23.87
N ALA A 174 8.32 -19.15 -23.27
CA ALA A 174 8.68 -20.57 -23.36
C ALA A 174 7.61 -21.48 -22.70
N LEU A 175 6.99 -21.02 -21.60
CA LEU A 175 5.88 -21.70 -20.91
C LEU A 175 4.60 -21.71 -21.76
N ALA A 176 4.30 -20.61 -22.45
CA ALA A 176 3.11 -20.45 -23.27
C ALA A 176 3.02 -21.49 -24.41
N VAL A 177 4.13 -21.77 -25.12
CA VAL A 177 4.14 -22.66 -26.30
C VAL A 177 3.54 -24.05 -26.06
N PRO A 178 3.94 -24.84 -25.04
CA PRO A 178 3.29 -26.12 -24.73
C PRO A 178 1.89 -25.97 -24.11
N LEU A 179 1.60 -24.86 -23.43
CA LEU A 179 0.29 -24.62 -22.82
C LEU A 179 -0.82 -24.41 -23.87
N VAL A 180 -0.53 -23.88 -25.06
CA VAL A 180 -1.49 -23.77 -26.19
C VAL A 180 -2.23 -25.08 -26.44
N THR A 181 -1.53 -26.22 -26.36
CA THR A 181 -2.09 -27.56 -26.60
C THR A 181 -2.24 -28.41 -25.34
N ASN A 182 -2.11 -27.82 -24.15
CA ASN A 182 -2.26 -28.57 -22.90
C ASN A 182 -3.75 -28.72 -22.53
N THR A 183 -4.18 -29.98 -22.34
CA THR A 183 -5.57 -30.36 -22.03
C THR A 183 -5.78 -30.77 -20.58
N SER A 184 -4.72 -30.74 -19.75
CA SER A 184 -4.75 -31.24 -18.37
C SER A 184 -4.91 -30.11 -17.35
N ILE A 185 -4.18 -29.00 -17.56
CA ILE A 185 -4.17 -27.85 -16.65
C ILE A 185 -5.44 -27.02 -16.86
N LEU A 186 -6.29 -26.99 -15.84
CA LEU A 186 -7.51 -26.17 -15.78
C LEU A 186 -7.30 -24.89 -14.97
N LYS A 187 -6.38 -24.93 -13.99
CA LYS A 187 -6.01 -23.83 -13.09
C LYS A 187 -4.53 -23.50 -13.26
N LEU A 188 -4.21 -22.25 -13.57
CA LEU A 188 -2.83 -21.79 -13.83
C LEU A 188 -2.46 -20.62 -12.91
N ASN A 189 -1.56 -20.83 -11.96
CA ASN A 189 -1.08 -19.78 -11.07
C ASN A 189 0.38 -19.43 -11.34
N LEU A 190 0.61 -18.23 -11.89
CA LEU A 190 1.91 -17.67 -12.22
C LEU A 190 2.18 -16.37 -11.45
N ARG A 191 1.59 -16.18 -10.26
CA ARG A 191 1.78 -14.98 -9.43
C ARG A 191 3.26 -14.72 -9.06
N ASP A 192 3.66 -13.45 -9.04
CA ASP A 192 5.00 -12.99 -8.66
C ASP A 192 6.13 -13.71 -9.41
N ASN A 193 6.17 -13.49 -10.73
CA ASN A 193 7.17 -14.09 -11.61
C ASN A 193 7.88 -13.07 -12.52
N TRP A 194 7.63 -11.77 -12.32
CA TRP A 194 8.19 -10.68 -13.13
C TRP A 194 7.93 -10.94 -14.64
N ILE A 195 6.71 -11.33 -15.00
CA ILE A 195 6.37 -11.73 -16.37
C ILE A 195 6.39 -10.55 -17.36
N GLU A 196 6.14 -9.32 -16.89
CA GLU A 196 6.05 -8.07 -17.69
C GLU A 196 4.99 -8.11 -18.80
N GLY A 197 4.63 -6.94 -19.35
CA GLY A 197 3.69 -6.84 -20.47
C GLY A 197 4.10 -7.65 -21.72
N LEU A 198 5.40 -7.94 -21.89
CA LEU A 198 5.91 -8.80 -22.98
C LEU A 198 5.65 -10.30 -22.76
N GLY A 199 5.74 -10.80 -21.52
CA GLY A 199 5.36 -12.17 -21.20
C GLY A 199 3.85 -12.32 -21.05
N GLY A 200 3.17 -11.31 -20.51
CA GLY A 200 1.72 -11.27 -20.37
C GLY A 200 1.00 -11.34 -21.71
N ALA A 201 1.50 -10.65 -22.73
CA ALA A 201 0.98 -10.77 -24.09
C ALA A 201 1.12 -12.19 -24.66
N ALA A 202 2.23 -12.90 -24.38
CA ALA A 202 2.41 -14.28 -24.84
C ALA A 202 1.51 -15.28 -24.10
N ILE A 203 1.21 -15.03 -22.82
CA ILE A 203 0.19 -15.79 -22.08
C ILE A 203 -1.22 -15.46 -22.61
N ALA A 204 -1.51 -14.20 -22.95
CA ALA A 204 -2.80 -13.79 -23.52
C ALA A 204 -3.07 -14.45 -24.89
N GLU A 205 -2.11 -14.45 -25.82
CA GLU A 205 -2.29 -15.15 -27.10
C GLU A 205 -2.41 -16.67 -26.92
N MET A 206 -1.74 -17.26 -25.92
CA MET A 206 -1.94 -18.67 -25.58
C MET A 206 -3.36 -18.97 -25.09
N LEU A 207 -3.95 -18.07 -24.29
CA LEU A 207 -5.30 -18.22 -23.75
C LEU A 207 -6.43 -17.98 -24.77
N LYS A 208 -6.14 -17.41 -25.95
CA LYS A 208 -7.11 -17.40 -27.06
C LYS A 208 -7.32 -18.81 -27.63
N GLU A 209 -6.22 -19.53 -27.82
CA GLU A 209 -6.20 -20.87 -28.42
C GLU A 209 -6.49 -21.98 -27.39
N ASN A 210 -6.06 -21.82 -26.13
CA ASN A 210 -6.32 -22.81 -25.08
C ASN A 210 -7.77 -22.72 -24.59
N CYS A 211 -8.52 -23.81 -24.78
CA CYS A 211 -9.93 -23.93 -24.37
C CYS A 211 -10.16 -24.78 -23.10
N TYR A 212 -9.11 -25.06 -22.31
CA TYR A 212 -9.15 -25.90 -21.11
C TYR A 212 -8.91 -25.12 -19.81
N ILE A 213 -8.08 -24.07 -19.84
CA ILE A 213 -7.82 -23.22 -18.68
C ILE A 213 -9.09 -22.41 -18.37
N THR A 214 -9.63 -22.59 -17.16
CA THR A 214 -10.81 -21.90 -16.63
C THR A 214 -10.47 -20.88 -15.55
N GLU A 215 -9.32 -21.01 -14.90
CA GLU A 215 -8.86 -20.11 -13.84
C GLU A 215 -7.39 -19.73 -14.03
N ILE A 216 -7.07 -18.43 -13.96
CA ILE A 216 -5.67 -17.96 -14.03
C ILE A 216 -5.36 -16.87 -13.01
N ASP A 217 -4.21 -16.98 -12.34
CA ASP A 217 -3.60 -15.93 -11.52
C ASP A 217 -2.30 -15.43 -12.16
N LEU A 218 -2.30 -14.17 -12.57
CA LEU A 218 -1.15 -13.43 -13.10
C LEU A 218 -0.78 -12.25 -12.18
N SER A 219 -1.13 -12.28 -10.89
CA SER A 219 -0.86 -11.17 -9.97
C SER A 219 0.65 -10.89 -9.76
N GLU A 220 1.01 -9.69 -9.32
CA GLU A 220 2.38 -9.27 -8.96
C GLU A 220 3.40 -9.39 -10.12
N ASN A 221 2.97 -9.22 -11.37
CA ASN A 221 3.80 -9.51 -12.56
C ASN A 221 4.23 -8.28 -13.37
N LYS A 222 3.90 -7.06 -12.94
CA LYS A 222 4.23 -5.80 -13.64
C LYS A 222 3.77 -5.79 -15.11
N LEU A 223 2.56 -6.28 -15.35
CA LEU A 223 2.02 -6.41 -16.71
C LEU A 223 1.82 -5.05 -17.41
N GLY A 224 1.45 -4.01 -16.65
CA GLY A 224 1.24 -2.64 -17.13
C GLY A 224 0.19 -2.52 -18.24
N GLU A 225 0.12 -1.34 -18.87
CA GLU A 225 -0.80 -1.05 -19.98
C GLU A 225 -0.71 -2.08 -21.12
N ARG A 226 0.51 -2.43 -21.56
CA ARG A 226 0.73 -3.40 -22.64
C ARG A 226 0.18 -4.79 -22.32
N GLY A 227 0.36 -5.26 -21.09
CA GLY A 227 -0.21 -6.54 -20.65
C GLY A 227 -1.72 -6.47 -20.49
N ALA A 228 -2.25 -5.36 -19.96
CA ALA A 228 -3.69 -5.12 -19.88
C ALA A 228 -4.35 -5.09 -21.26
N GLN A 229 -3.74 -4.43 -22.25
CA GLN A 229 -4.25 -4.38 -23.63
C GLN A 229 -4.33 -5.78 -24.25
N ALA A 230 -3.26 -6.58 -24.17
CA ALA A 230 -3.24 -7.93 -24.72
C ALA A 230 -4.24 -8.87 -24.01
N LEU A 231 -4.34 -8.79 -22.67
CA LEU A 231 -5.36 -9.52 -21.90
C LEU A 231 -6.78 -9.06 -22.27
N SER A 232 -6.99 -7.78 -22.55
CA SER A 232 -8.30 -7.25 -22.96
C SER A 232 -8.70 -7.79 -24.34
N SER A 233 -7.78 -7.82 -25.32
CA SER A 233 -8.03 -8.47 -26.61
C SER A 233 -8.32 -9.96 -26.45
N MET A 234 -7.55 -10.68 -25.63
CA MET A 234 -7.83 -12.09 -25.31
C MET A 234 -9.22 -12.27 -24.69
N LEU A 235 -9.65 -11.40 -23.77
CA LEU A 235 -10.98 -11.48 -23.14
C LEU A 235 -12.14 -11.16 -24.10
N LEU A 236 -11.90 -10.58 -25.28
CA LEU A 236 -12.92 -10.45 -26.33
C LEU A 236 -13.12 -11.75 -27.13
N GLU A 237 -12.11 -12.63 -27.15
CA GLU A 237 -12.07 -13.84 -27.98
C GLU A 237 -12.25 -15.13 -27.15
N ASN A 238 -11.64 -15.21 -25.96
CA ASN A 238 -11.72 -16.36 -25.07
C ASN A 238 -13.12 -16.50 -24.43
N THR A 239 -13.63 -17.73 -24.43
CA THR A 239 -14.95 -18.06 -23.89
C THR A 239 -14.92 -19.11 -22.76
N THR A 240 -13.74 -19.43 -22.23
CA THR A 240 -13.50 -20.53 -21.27
C THR A 240 -13.03 -20.07 -19.89
N LEU A 241 -12.39 -18.90 -19.80
CA LEU A 241 -11.97 -18.32 -18.53
C LEU A 241 -13.18 -17.87 -17.70
N VAL A 242 -13.26 -18.42 -16.49
CA VAL A 242 -14.29 -18.13 -15.47
C VAL A 242 -13.71 -17.23 -14.36
N THR A 243 -12.45 -17.44 -13.99
CA THR A 243 -11.75 -16.64 -12.96
C THR A 243 -10.43 -16.08 -13.47
N ILE A 244 -10.19 -14.78 -13.25
CA ILE A 244 -8.95 -14.11 -13.62
C ILE A 244 -8.47 -13.17 -12.50
N SER A 245 -7.24 -13.37 -12.05
CA SER A 245 -6.61 -12.54 -11.01
C SER A 245 -5.42 -11.78 -11.58
N LEU A 246 -5.50 -10.45 -11.53
CA LEU A 246 -4.54 -9.49 -12.08
C LEU A 246 -4.12 -8.46 -11.02
N SER A 247 -4.06 -8.85 -9.75
CA SER A 247 -3.69 -7.95 -8.65
C SER A 247 -2.24 -7.49 -8.76
N GLY A 248 -1.88 -6.27 -8.36
CA GLY A 248 -0.46 -5.86 -8.28
C GLY A 248 0.27 -5.84 -9.63
N ASN A 249 -0.37 -5.32 -10.69
CA ASN A 249 0.15 -5.38 -12.06
C ASN A 249 0.46 -4.02 -12.69
N ASP A 250 0.56 -2.98 -11.86
CA ASP A 250 0.84 -1.59 -12.27
C ASP A 250 -0.16 -1.03 -13.28
N PHE A 251 -1.42 -1.51 -13.25
CA PHE A 251 -2.49 -1.01 -14.13
C PHE A 251 -2.94 0.39 -13.70
N ASP A 252 -2.98 1.31 -14.66
CA ASP A 252 -3.36 2.72 -14.51
C ASP A 252 -4.75 3.00 -15.15
N ASP A 253 -5.07 4.28 -15.38
CA ASP A 253 -6.32 4.69 -16.03
C ASP A 253 -6.43 4.24 -17.50
N HIS A 254 -5.32 4.09 -18.24
CA HIS A 254 -5.32 3.59 -19.62
C HIS A 254 -5.53 2.07 -19.66
N ALA A 255 -4.79 1.32 -18.83
CA ALA A 255 -4.98 -0.11 -18.64
C ALA A 255 -6.42 -0.46 -18.22
N ALA A 256 -7.00 0.32 -17.30
CA ALA A 256 -8.38 0.15 -16.85
C ALA A 256 -9.41 0.36 -17.96
N LYS A 257 -9.15 1.28 -18.90
CA LYS A 257 -10.05 1.53 -20.04
C LYS A 257 -10.13 0.32 -20.97
N HIS A 258 -8.99 -0.30 -21.31
CA HIS A 258 -8.99 -1.52 -22.13
C HIS A 258 -9.71 -2.69 -21.44
N LEU A 259 -9.47 -2.87 -20.14
CA LEU A 259 -10.16 -3.89 -19.35
C LEU A 259 -11.67 -3.64 -19.28
N ALA A 260 -12.09 -2.38 -19.16
CA ALA A 260 -13.51 -1.99 -19.20
C ALA A 260 -14.16 -2.29 -20.57
N GLU A 261 -13.48 -2.01 -21.68
CA GLU A 261 -13.95 -2.33 -23.04
C GLU A 261 -14.14 -3.84 -23.23
N ALA A 262 -13.23 -4.66 -22.70
CA ALA A 262 -13.36 -6.12 -22.70
C ALA A 262 -14.50 -6.61 -21.79
N LEU A 263 -14.66 -6.02 -20.60
CA LEU A 263 -15.70 -6.38 -19.63
C LEU A 263 -17.12 -6.11 -20.13
N VAL A 264 -17.37 -5.08 -20.94
CA VAL A 264 -18.70 -4.88 -21.55
C VAL A 264 -19.09 -6.06 -22.45
N SER A 265 -18.12 -6.67 -23.13
CA SER A 265 -18.36 -7.74 -24.10
C SER A 265 -18.29 -9.15 -23.49
N ASN A 266 -17.41 -9.40 -22.52
CA ASN A 266 -17.20 -10.73 -21.96
C ASN A 266 -18.27 -11.11 -20.92
N GLN A 267 -19.02 -12.18 -21.21
CA GLN A 267 -20.08 -12.71 -20.34
C GLN A 267 -19.72 -14.08 -19.73
N LYS A 268 -18.43 -14.44 -19.71
CA LYS A 268 -17.90 -15.75 -19.29
C LYS A 268 -17.06 -15.69 -18.01
N VAL A 269 -16.30 -14.61 -17.83
CA VAL A 269 -15.62 -14.34 -16.56
C VAL A 269 -16.66 -14.02 -15.49
N GLU A 270 -16.76 -14.89 -14.50
CA GLU A 270 -17.65 -14.72 -13.34
C GLU A 270 -16.93 -14.05 -12.16
N SER A 271 -15.60 -14.13 -12.11
CA SER A 271 -14.77 -13.63 -11.02
C SER A 271 -13.53 -12.91 -11.54
N MET A 272 -13.41 -11.60 -11.25
CA MET A 272 -12.25 -10.79 -11.63
C MET A 272 -11.64 -10.08 -10.42
N VAL A 273 -10.32 -10.19 -10.27
CA VAL A 273 -9.55 -9.51 -9.21
C VAL A 273 -8.56 -8.53 -9.84
N LEU A 274 -8.72 -7.24 -9.53
CA LEU A 274 -7.93 -6.11 -10.02
C LEU A 274 -7.36 -5.27 -8.85
N SER A 275 -7.21 -5.89 -7.68
CA SER A 275 -6.73 -5.22 -6.47
C SER A 275 -5.28 -4.74 -6.56
N HIS A 276 -4.86 -3.83 -5.67
CA HIS A 276 -3.47 -3.35 -5.59
C HIS A 276 -2.92 -2.79 -6.93
N ASN A 277 -3.75 -2.09 -7.69
CA ASN A 277 -3.35 -1.41 -8.93
C ASN A 277 -3.40 0.13 -8.75
N MET A 278 -3.00 0.88 -9.77
CA MET A 278 -2.91 2.35 -9.75
C MET A 278 -4.13 3.03 -10.38
N MET A 279 -5.24 2.32 -10.52
CA MET A 279 -6.47 2.79 -11.17
C MET A 279 -7.10 3.96 -10.39
N GLY A 280 -7.25 5.11 -11.05
CA GLY A 280 -7.63 6.39 -10.46
C GLY A 280 -8.97 6.92 -10.96
N ASP A 281 -9.01 8.23 -11.27
CA ASP A 281 -10.25 8.92 -11.57
C ASP A 281 -10.81 8.62 -12.97
N GLY A 282 -9.94 8.35 -13.96
CA GLY A 282 -10.37 7.92 -15.29
C GLY A 282 -10.84 6.46 -15.30
N ALA A 283 -10.12 5.58 -14.60
CA ALA A 283 -10.48 4.17 -14.48
C ALA A 283 -11.89 3.96 -13.93
N GLY A 284 -12.28 4.68 -12.88
CA GLY A 284 -13.60 4.50 -12.27
C GLY A 284 -14.78 4.96 -13.12
N GLU A 285 -14.58 5.84 -14.11
CA GLU A 285 -15.63 6.16 -15.09
C GLU A 285 -15.79 5.02 -16.12
N ALA A 286 -14.68 4.51 -16.65
CA ALA A 286 -14.68 3.37 -17.57
C ALA A 286 -15.23 2.09 -16.90
N LEU A 287 -14.70 1.73 -15.73
CA LEU A 287 -15.15 0.57 -14.95
C LEU A 287 -16.57 0.76 -14.40
N GLY A 288 -16.98 1.98 -14.05
CA GLY A 288 -18.36 2.26 -13.63
C GLY A 288 -19.38 1.95 -14.74
N ASN A 289 -19.08 2.33 -15.98
CA ASN A 289 -19.92 1.99 -17.13
C ASN A 289 -19.86 0.49 -17.47
N ALA A 290 -18.67 -0.12 -17.43
CA ALA A 290 -18.53 -1.57 -17.67
C ALA A 290 -19.26 -2.42 -16.62
N ILE A 291 -19.26 -2.01 -15.35
CA ILE A 291 -20.06 -2.65 -14.29
C ILE A 291 -21.56 -2.47 -14.58
N ALA A 292 -22.01 -1.33 -15.11
CA ALA A 292 -23.43 -1.13 -15.42
C ALA A 292 -23.93 -2.10 -16.50
N GLU A 293 -23.11 -2.39 -17.52
CA GLU A 293 -23.50 -3.15 -18.71
C GLU A 293 -23.14 -4.65 -18.65
N ASN A 294 -22.14 -5.06 -17.85
CA ASN A 294 -21.70 -6.45 -17.78
C ASN A 294 -22.73 -7.39 -17.13
N THR A 295 -22.94 -8.54 -17.75
CA THR A 295 -23.92 -9.58 -17.33
C THR A 295 -23.30 -10.86 -16.77
N GLY A 296 -21.97 -11.01 -16.84
CA GLY A 296 -21.26 -12.25 -16.45
C GLY A 296 -20.67 -12.24 -15.04
N LEU A 297 -20.13 -11.10 -14.60
CA LEU A 297 -19.43 -10.97 -13.33
C LEU A 297 -20.37 -11.16 -12.14
N LYS A 298 -20.05 -12.17 -11.31
CA LYS A 298 -20.66 -12.40 -10.01
C LYS A 298 -19.78 -11.86 -8.88
N THR A 299 -18.46 -11.82 -9.07
CA THR A 299 -17.48 -11.31 -8.11
C THR A 299 -16.50 -10.34 -8.77
N LEU A 300 -16.32 -9.17 -8.16
CA LEU A 300 -15.33 -8.17 -8.60
C LEU A 300 -14.57 -7.62 -7.40
N ASN A 301 -13.24 -7.58 -7.46
CA ASN A 301 -12.38 -6.99 -6.44
C ASN A 301 -11.55 -5.84 -7.04
N LEU A 302 -11.82 -4.62 -6.57
CA LEU A 302 -11.16 -3.36 -6.91
C LEU A 302 -10.46 -2.73 -5.68
N SER A 303 -10.19 -3.52 -4.64
CA SER A 303 -9.56 -3.03 -3.40
C SER A 303 -8.13 -2.52 -3.62
N TRP A 304 -7.64 -1.64 -2.74
CA TRP A 304 -6.30 -1.04 -2.86
C TRP A 304 -6.04 -0.39 -4.22
N ASN A 305 -6.97 0.45 -4.67
CA ASN A 305 -6.81 1.30 -5.86
C ASN A 305 -6.93 2.79 -5.47
N CYS A 306 -6.85 3.68 -6.45
CA CYS A 306 -6.96 5.13 -6.28
C CYS A 306 -8.37 5.68 -6.58
N LEU A 307 -9.42 4.85 -6.48
CA LEU A 307 -10.81 5.25 -6.73
C LEU A 307 -11.30 6.22 -5.64
N ARG A 308 -11.55 7.47 -6.02
CA ARG A 308 -11.83 8.62 -5.13
C ARG A 308 -12.87 9.54 -5.78
N GLY A 309 -13.28 10.62 -5.11
CA GLY A 309 -14.02 11.73 -5.74
C GLY A 309 -15.04 11.32 -6.82
N LYS A 310 -14.72 11.59 -8.09
CA LYS A 310 -15.60 11.27 -9.24
C LYS A 310 -15.68 9.78 -9.55
N SER A 311 -14.53 9.08 -9.62
CA SER A 311 -14.49 7.63 -9.87
C SER A 311 -15.35 6.84 -8.88
N SER A 312 -15.31 7.21 -7.60
CA SER A 312 -16.14 6.58 -6.57
C SER A 312 -17.66 6.72 -6.80
N ILE A 313 -18.09 7.84 -7.39
CA ILE A 313 -19.50 8.09 -7.73
C ILE A 313 -19.90 7.36 -9.02
N ALA A 314 -18.98 7.23 -9.98
CA ALA A 314 -19.22 6.48 -11.22
C ALA A 314 -19.38 4.98 -10.97
N VAL A 315 -18.46 4.38 -10.20
CA VAL A 315 -18.54 2.97 -9.77
C VAL A 315 -19.83 2.69 -8.97
N ALA A 316 -20.22 3.60 -8.08
CA ALA A 316 -21.48 3.49 -7.33
C ALA A 316 -22.71 3.54 -8.26
N LYS A 317 -22.74 4.42 -9.26
CA LYS A 317 -23.82 4.45 -10.26
C LYS A 317 -23.90 3.18 -11.08
N GLY A 318 -22.75 2.63 -11.50
CA GLY A 318 -22.68 1.35 -12.21
C GLY A 318 -23.27 0.20 -11.40
N LEU A 319 -22.87 0.11 -10.13
CA LEU A 319 -23.45 -0.85 -9.17
C LEU A 319 -24.97 -0.70 -9.02
N GLY A 320 -25.49 0.53 -9.02
CA GLY A 320 -26.93 0.80 -8.95
C GLY A 320 -27.72 0.36 -10.19
N ALA A 321 -27.05 0.23 -11.34
CA ALA A 321 -27.66 -0.26 -12.59
C ALA A 321 -27.48 -1.79 -12.79
N ASN A 322 -26.41 -2.37 -12.24
CA ASN A 322 -26.09 -3.79 -12.43
C ASN A 322 -27.06 -4.72 -11.68
N ILE A 323 -27.45 -5.82 -12.33
CA ILE A 323 -28.37 -6.84 -11.80
C ILE A 323 -27.80 -8.28 -11.80
N PHE A 324 -26.47 -8.42 -11.79
CA PHE A 324 -25.78 -9.73 -11.82
C PHE A 324 -24.72 -9.90 -10.71
N LEU A 325 -24.00 -8.82 -10.38
CA LEU A 325 -22.90 -8.80 -9.43
C LEU A 325 -23.37 -9.10 -8.00
N ARG A 326 -22.82 -10.17 -7.42
CA ARG A 326 -23.15 -10.66 -6.06
C ARG A 326 -22.14 -10.18 -5.01
N LYS A 327 -20.87 -10.04 -5.39
CA LYS A 327 -19.78 -9.67 -4.49
C LYS A 327 -18.95 -8.53 -5.07
N LEU A 328 -18.72 -7.49 -4.27
CA LEU A 328 -17.90 -6.34 -4.65
C LEU A 328 -16.99 -5.90 -3.51
N ASP A 329 -15.68 -5.96 -3.73
CA ASP A 329 -14.69 -5.38 -2.83
C ASP A 329 -14.15 -4.05 -3.39
N LEU A 330 -14.35 -2.97 -2.63
CA LEU A 330 -13.88 -1.61 -2.88
C LEU A 330 -12.98 -1.11 -1.74
N SER A 331 -12.54 -1.97 -0.83
CA SER A 331 -11.78 -1.57 0.36
C SER A 331 -10.44 -0.90 0.03
N TYR A 332 -9.89 -0.11 0.95
CA TYR A 332 -8.63 0.62 0.77
C TYR A 332 -8.58 1.60 -0.43
N ASN A 333 -9.73 2.04 -0.90
CA ASN A 333 -9.89 3.17 -1.82
C ASN A 333 -10.10 4.48 -1.02
N GLY A 334 -10.67 5.53 -1.63
CA GLY A 334 -11.00 6.78 -0.91
C GLY A 334 -12.35 7.36 -1.32
N PHE A 335 -13.40 6.56 -1.21
CA PHE A 335 -14.79 6.95 -1.50
C PHE A 335 -15.27 8.13 -0.63
N GLY A 336 -14.78 8.24 0.62
CA GLY A 336 -15.08 9.35 1.51
C GLY A 336 -16.58 9.58 1.74
N LYS A 337 -16.99 10.85 1.89
CA LYS A 337 -18.38 11.23 2.14
C LYS A 337 -19.30 10.99 0.95
N ASP A 338 -18.89 11.44 -0.23
CA ASP A 338 -19.78 11.58 -1.38
C ASP A 338 -19.87 10.28 -2.21
N GLY A 339 -18.79 9.47 -2.24
CA GLY A 339 -18.85 8.09 -2.74
C GLY A 339 -19.71 7.19 -1.84
N ALA A 340 -19.63 7.32 -0.51
CA ALA A 340 -20.51 6.59 0.41
C ALA A 340 -21.99 7.00 0.27
N ALA A 341 -22.27 8.28 -0.01
CA ALA A 341 -23.62 8.74 -0.33
C ALA A 341 -24.14 8.15 -1.65
N ALA A 342 -23.30 8.11 -2.69
CA ALA A 342 -23.65 7.51 -3.97
C ALA A 342 -23.90 6.00 -3.86
N LEU A 343 -23.09 5.28 -3.07
CA LEU A 343 -23.32 3.86 -2.76
C LEU A 343 -24.63 3.63 -1.99
N GLY A 344 -25.04 4.57 -1.13
CA GLY A 344 -26.36 4.53 -0.48
C GLY A 344 -27.51 4.55 -1.50
N GLU A 345 -27.55 5.54 -2.38
CA GLU A 345 -28.59 5.61 -3.43
C GLU A 345 -28.49 4.44 -4.42
N ALA A 346 -27.31 3.85 -4.63
CA ALA A 346 -27.13 2.64 -5.43
C ALA A 346 -27.75 1.39 -4.76
N LEU A 347 -27.47 1.14 -3.48
CA LEU A 347 -28.01 -0.01 -2.74
C LEU A 347 -29.54 0.05 -2.54
N LYS A 348 -30.11 1.25 -2.62
CA LYS A 348 -31.57 1.49 -2.57
C LYS A 348 -32.30 1.00 -3.83
N VAL A 349 -31.60 0.86 -4.96
CA VAL A 349 -32.16 0.35 -6.22
C VAL A 349 -31.60 -1.04 -6.60
N ASN A 350 -30.35 -1.33 -6.24
CA ASN A 350 -29.76 -2.65 -6.43
C ASN A 350 -30.41 -3.67 -5.49
N ASN A 351 -30.88 -4.78 -6.08
CA ASN A 351 -31.54 -5.89 -5.39
C ASN A 351 -30.86 -7.24 -5.69
N VAL A 352 -29.53 -7.21 -5.87
CA VAL A 352 -28.74 -8.37 -6.31
C VAL A 352 -27.44 -8.55 -5.51
N LEU A 353 -26.80 -7.47 -5.09
CA LEU A 353 -25.56 -7.52 -4.32
C LEU A 353 -25.81 -8.15 -2.94
N GLU A 354 -24.96 -9.11 -2.57
CA GLU A 354 -25.01 -9.89 -1.32
C GLU A 354 -23.80 -9.63 -0.42
N ASP A 355 -22.66 -9.23 -0.97
CA ASP A 355 -21.40 -9.01 -0.25
C ASP A 355 -20.74 -7.70 -0.72
N LEU A 356 -20.53 -6.76 0.21
CA LEU A 356 -19.92 -5.46 -0.06
C LEU A 356 -18.84 -5.13 0.98
N ASN A 357 -17.60 -4.99 0.52
CA ASN A 357 -16.51 -4.50 1.35
C ASN A 357 -16.12 -3.07 0.96
N ILE A 358 -16.35 -2.12 1.87
CA ILE A 358 -15.97 -0.71 1.77
C ILE A 358 -15.10 -0.28 2.96
N SER A 359 -14.36 -1.23 3.54
CA SER A 359 -13.39 -0.98 4.61
C SER A 359 -12.30 0.01 4.19
N ASN A 360 -11.74 0.76 5.15
CA ASN A 360 -10.61 1.68 4.95
C ASN A 360 -10.79 2.67 3.77
N ASN A 361 -11.99 3.26 3.63
CA ASN A 361 -12.36 4.18 2.53
C ASN A 361 -12.43 5.66 2.92
N GLN A 362 -11.96 6.01 4.12
CA GLN A 362 -12.03 7.36 4.69
C GLN A 362 -13.46 7.90 4.84
N ILE A 363 -14.46 7.02 4.98
CA ILE A 363 -15.88 7.40 5.11
C ILE A 363 -16.11 8.09 6.48
N PRO A 364 -16.54 9.37 6.52
CA PRO A 364 -16.83 10.09 7.76
C PRO A 364 -18.27 9.82 8.24
N PRO A 365 -18.68 10.26 9.44
CA PRO A 365 -19.99 9.94 10.01
C PRO A 365 -21.16 10.36 9.11
N GLU A 366 -21.06 11.51 8.44
CA GLU A 366 -22.10 12.03 7.54
C GLU A 366 -22.14 11.30 6.19
N GLY A 367 -21.08 10.57 5.83
CA GLY A 367 -21.07 9.63 4.71
C GLY A 367 -21.81 8.34 5.09
N ALA A 368 -21.44 7.76 6.24
CA ALA A 368 -22.08 6.55 6.76
C ALA A 368 -23.59 6.72 7.03
N VAL A 369 -24.02 7.87 7.55
CA VAL A 369 -25.45 8.18 7.75
C VAL A 369 -26.22 8.27 6.43
N ARG A 370 -25.60 8.73 5.33
CA ARG A 370 -26.22 8.73 3.99
C ARG A 370 -26.28 7.33 3.40
N PHE A 371 -25.21 6.55 3.54
CA PHE A 371 -25.18 5.14 3.16
C PHE A 371 -26.31 4.36 3.89
N ALA A 372 -26.48 4.59 5.19
CA ALA A 372 -27.54 3.98 6.00
C ALA A 372 -28.96 4.29 5.48
N MET A 373 -29.22 5.48 4.94
CA MET A 373 -30.53 5.83 4.35
C MET A 373 -30.88 4.94 3.15
N GLY A 374 -29.90 4.52 2.35
CA GLY A 374 -30.09 3.57 1.28
C GLY A 374 -30.23 2.13 1.76
N LEU A 375 -29.37 1.74 2.72
CA LEU A 375 -29.40 0.41 3.36
C LEU A 375 -30.74 0.10 4.05
N LYS A 376 -31.48 1.14 4.48
CA LYS A 376 -32.83 1.01 5.04
C LYS A 376 -33.87 0.45 4.05
N GLU A 377 -33.63 0.57 2.75
CA GLU A 377 -34.56 0.07 1.72
C GLU A 377 -34.02 -1.21 1.03
N ASN A 378 -32.75 -1.57 1.24
CA ASN A 378 -32.12 -2.76 0.67
C ASN A 378 -32.54 -4.06 1.40
N LYS A 379 -32.76 -5.13 0.65
CA LYS A 379 -33.25 -6.43 1.15
C LYS A 379 -32.39 -7.63 0.75
N THR A 380 -31.17 -7.39 0.26
CA THR A 380 -30.36 -8.43 -0.41
C THR A 380 -28.92 -8.50 0.07
N LEU A 381 -28.38 -7.40 0.59
CA LEU A 381 -27.03 -7.36 1.13
C LEU A 381 -26.97 -8.18 2.44
N LYS A 382 -26.12 -9.21 2.47
CA LYS A 382 -25.92 -10.11 3.61
C LYS A 382 -24.67 -9.77 4.40
N ILE A 383 -23.60 -9.40 3.70
CA ILE A 383 -22.30 -9.07 4.28
C ILE A 383 -21.95 -7.64 3.92
N LEU A 384 -21.70 -6.81 4.94
CA LEU A 384 -21.27 -5.43 4.78
C LEU A 384 -20.06 -5.16 5.68
N SER A 385 -18.89 -4.99 5.06
CA SER A 385 -17.65 -4.66 5.77
C SER A 385 -17.34 -3.17 5.63
N MET A 386 -17.34 -2.45 6.76
CA MET A 386 -17.03 -1.02 6.85
C MET A 386 -15.84 -0.71 7.77
N SER A 387 -15.07 -1.72 8.18
CA SER A 387 -13.93 -1.60 9.12
C SER A 387 -12.93 -0.49 8.74
N ARG A 388 -12.17 0.04 9.71
CA ARG A 388 -11.14 1.08 9.49
C ARG A 388 -11.65 2.38 8.84
N ASN A 389 -12.92 2.73 8.98
CA ASN A 389 -13.46 4.02 8.52
C ASN A 389 -13.61 5.03 9.67
N PRO A 390 -13.32 6.33 9.47
CA PRO A 390 -13.46 7.40 10.47
C PRO A 390 -14.94 7.79 10.73
N MET A 391 -15.88 6.85 10.59
CA MET A 391 -17.32 7.06 10.75
C MET A 391 -17.78 7.16 12.21
N GLN A 392 -16.91 6.80 13.16
CA GLN A 392 -17.14 6.84 14.61
C GLN A 392 -18.36 6.02 15.07
N SER A 393 -18.61 5.97 16.38
CA SER A 393 -19.83 5.35 16.93
C SER A 393 -21.12 5.90 16.32
N ALA A 394 -21.16 7.19 15.95
CA ALA A 394 -22.34 7.81 15.34
C ALA A 394 -22.68 7.22 13.96
N GLY A 395 -21.68 6.93 13.12
CA GLY A 395 -21.87 6.26 11.83
C GLY A 395 -22.31 4.81 12.00
N CYS A 396 -21.66 4.05 12.89
CA CYS A 396 -22.01 2.66 13.19
C CYS A 396 -23.44 2.54 13.76
N TYR A 397 -23.83 3.46 14.66
CA TYR A 397 -25.19 3.58 15.18
C TYR A 397 -26.19 3.90 14.06
N GLY A 398 -25.83 4.76 13.10
CA GLY A 398 -26.63 5.04 11.91
C GLY A 398 -26.93 3.79 11.08
N ILE A 399 -25.93 2.92 10.85
CA ILE A 399 -26.09 1.66 10.11
C ILE A 399 -26.99 0.67 10.86
N LEU A 400 -26.77 0.46 12.17
CA LEU A 400 -27.67 -0.41 12.95
C LEU A 400 -29.11 0.14 13.00
N LYS A 401 -29.28 1.47 13.03
CA LYS A 401 -30.61 2.08 13.07
C LYS A 401 -31.36 1.99 11.73
N SER A 402 -30.66 1.88 10.59
CA SER A 402 -31.35 1.57 9.32
C SER A 402 -31.85 0.12 9.28
N MET A 403 -31.20 -0.82 9.97
CA MET A 403 -31.71 -2.18 10.18
C MET A 403 -32.89 -2.23 11.15
N GLU A 404 -32.83 -1.50 12.28
CA GLU A 404 -33.97 -1.32 13.21
C GLU A 404 -35.22 -0.78 12.46
N GLY A 405 -35.01 0.00 11.40
CA GLY A 405 -36.04 0.53 10.50
C GLY A 405 -36.35 -0.30 9.25
N ASN A 406 -35.80 -1.51 9.09
CA ASN A 406 -35.96 -2.37 7.90
C ASN A 406 -36.12 -3.86 8.29
N PRO A 407 -37.34 -4.33 8.61
CA PRO A 407 -37.61 -5.72 8.99
C PRO A 407 -37.30 -6.77 7.90
N GLU A 408 -37.10 -6.35 6.65
CA GLU A 408 -36.79 -7.22 5.50
C GLU A 408 -35.29 -7.19 5.14
N SER A 409 -34.44 -6.64 6.02
CA SER A 409 -32.99 -6.61 5.81
C SER A 409 -32.39 -8.01 5.86
N ALA A 410 -31.62 -8.38 4.83
CA ALA A 410 -30.95 -9.67 4.73
C ALA A 410 -29.57 -9.72 5.43
N ILE A 411 -29.19 -8.69 6.17
CA ILE A 411 -27.82 -8.55 6.71
C ILE A 411 -27.57 -9.59 7.81
N GLU A 412 -26.65 -10.52 7.52
CA GLU A 412 -26.15 -11.55 8.41
C GLU A 412 -24.84 -11.12 9.09
N THR A 413 -24.00 -10.31 8.44
CA THR A 413 -22.68 -9.89 8.95
C THR A 413 -22.41 -8.40 8.72
N LEU A 414 -22.08 -7.69 9.80
CA LEU A 414 -21.48 -6.35 9.78
C LEU A 414 -20.06 -6.38 10.33
N ASP A 415 -19.11 -5.75 9.63
CA ASP A 415 -17.74 -5.57 10.12
C ASP A 415 -17.41 -4.09 10.37
N PHE A 416 -17.31 -3.72 11.65
CA PHE A 416 -16.85 -2.41 12.15
C PHE A 416 -15.54 -2.55 12.94
N SER A 417 -14.69 -3.53 12.60
CA SER A 417 -13.37 -3.69 13.24
C SER A 417 -12.51 -2.41 13.11
N ASP A 418 -11.67 -2.15 14.11
CA ASP A 418 -10.86 -0.93 14.22
C ASP A 418 -11.69 0.39 14.16
N ILE A 419 -12.91 0.37 14.69
CA ILE A 419 -13.77 1.56 14.87
C ILE A 419 -14.31 1.60 16.31
N THR A 420 -13.99 2.69 17.02
CA THR A 420 -14.41 2.89 18.41
C THR A 420 -15.91 3.20 18.51
N VAL A 421 -16.64 2.30 19.17
CA VAL A 421 -18.08 2.43 19.47
C VAL A 421 -18.34 2.76 20.95
N ASN A 422 -19.52 3.31 21.24
CA ASN A 422 -19.97 3.73 22.57
C ASN A 422 -21.08 2.81 23.12
N LYS A 423 -21.53 3.08 24.36
CA LYS A 423 -22.58 2.28 25.01
C LYS A 423 -23.91 2.32 24.26
N ASP A 424 -24.29 3.47 23.73
CA ASP A 424 -25.53 3.66 22.97
C ASP A 424 -25.59 2.75 21.74
N PHE A 425 -24.43 2.51 21.09
CA PHE A 425 -24.27 1.52 20.03
C PHE A 425 -24.47 0.09 20.54
N ASP A 426 -23.87 -0.29 21.68
CA ASP A 426 -24.09 -1.62 22.27
C ASP A 426 -25.58 -1.83 22.64
N GLU A 427 -26.24 -0.82 23.20
CA GLU A 427 -27.66 -0.84 23.57
C GLU A 427 -28.58 -0.94 22.35
N LEU A 428 -28.21 -0.32 21.22
CA LEU A 428 -28.89 -0.50 19.93
C LEU A 428 -28.61 -1.90 19.34
N TYR A 429 -27.37 -2.37 19.38
CA TYR A 429 -27.01 -3.69 18.85
C TYR A 429 -27.81 -4.79 19.53
N ASN A 430 -27.94 -4.77 20.86
CA ASN A 430 -28.73 -5.77 21.57
C ASN A 430 -30.20 -5.82 21.09
N ARG A 431 -30.87 -4.67 20.88
CA ARG A 431 -32.25 -4.64 20.33
C ARG A 431 -32.31 -5.14 18.89
N VAL A 432 -31.38 -4.74 18.03
CA VAL A 432 -31.31 -5.22 16.64
C VAL A 432 -31.01 -6.73 16.60
N LYS A 433 -30.24 -7.25 17.57
CA LYS A 433 -29.94 -8.69 17.71
C LYS A 433 -31.14 -9.51 18.19
N GLU A 434 -32.07 -8.92 18.97
CA GLU A 434 -33.37 -9.52 19.28
C GLU A 434 -34.27 -9.61 18.03
N MET A 435 -34.24 -8.61 17.15
CA MET A 435 -34.97 -8.60 15.87
C MET A 435 -34.34 -9.52 14.81
N PHE A 436 -33.01 -9.60 14.76
CA PHE A 436 -32.24 -10.36 13.78
C PHE A 436 -31.29 -11.36 14.50
N PRO A 437 -31.79 -12.52 14.96
CA PRO A 437 -31.00 -13.46 15.76
C PRO A 437 -29.70 -13.95 15.08
N ASN A 438 -29.65 -13.98 13.76
CA ASN A 438 -28.47 -14.41 12.99
C ASN A 438 -27.40 -13.32 12.87
N LEU A 439 -27.71 -12.05 13.11
CA LEU A 439 -26.81 -10.91 12.86
C LEU A 439 -25.52 -10.98 13.69
N GLN A 440 -24.38 -11.10 13.00
CA GLN A 440 -23.04 -11.03 13.59
C GLN A 440 -22.47 -9.63 13.36
N VAL A 441 -22.19 -8.88 14.43
CA VAL A 441 -21.52 -7.58 14.35
C VAL A 441 -20.14 -7.72 14.95
N LYS A 442 -19.10 -7.56 14.13
CA LYS A 442 -17.72 -7.45 14.61
C LYS A 442 -17.43 -5.99 14.91
N HIS A 443 -17.02 -5.70 16.14
CA HIS A 443 -16.57 -4.39 16.59
C HIS A 443 -15.58 -4.56 17.74
N GLU A 444 -14.90 -3.49 18.16
CA GLU A 444 -13.89 -3.52 19.21
C GLU A 444 -14.50 -3.75 20.62
N ARG A 445 -14.99 -4.97 20.91
CA ARG A 445 -15.45 -5.31 22.26
C ARG A 445 -15.42 -6.79 22.67
N ASN A 446 -14.27 -7.45 22.57
CA ASN A 446 -13.92 -8.51 23.53
C ASN A 446 -12.41 -8.79 23.61
N ALA A 447 -11.72 -8.10 24.52
CA ALA A 447 -10.46 -8.56 25.11
C ALA A 447 -10.68 -9.10 26.55
N ASP A 448 -11.69 -8.59 27.25
CA ASP A 448 -12.03 -8.96 28.63
C ASP A 448 -13.20 -9.94 28.70
N SER A 449 -12.94 -11.21 28.40
CA SER A 449 -13.84 -12.32 28.79
C SER A 449 -13.72 -12.68 30.29
N PHE A 450 -13.50 -11.68 31.15
CA PHE A 450 -13.48 -11.82 32.60
C PHE A 450 -14.71 -11.15 33.24
N SER A 451 -15.53 -11.98 33.87
CA SER A 451 -16.80 -11.56 34.43
C SER A 451 -16.63 -10.67 35.67
N PHE A 452 -17.17 -9.45 35.62
CA PHE A 452 -17.52 -8.70 36.82
C PHE A 452 -19.00 -8.32 36.83
N LYS A 453 -19.64 -8.62 37.97
CA LYS A 453 -21.06 -8.37 38.20
C LYS A 453 -21.33 -6.88 38.40
N THR A 454 -22.58 -6.50 38.20
CA THR A 454 -23.09 -5.13 38.33
C THR A 454 -22.71 -4.44 39.65
N SER A 455 -22.19 -3.22 39.57
CA SER A 455 -22.29 -2.23 40.65
C SER A 455 -22.41 -0.81 40.09
N LYS A 456 -23.46 -0.08 40.49
CA LYS A 456 -23.52 1.38 40.30
C LYS A 456 -22.62 2.03 41.37
N VAL A 457 -21.74 2.93 40.95
CA VAL A 457 -21.02 3.84 41.85
C VAL A 457 -21.10 5.25 41.23
N PRO A 458 -21.46 6.31 41.99
CA PRO A 458 -21.41 7.68 41.49
C PRO A 458 -19.98 8.09 41.11
N LYS A 459 -19.81 8.94 40.09
CA LYS A 459 -18.50 9.56 39.81
C LYS A 459 -18.18 10.61 40.87
N ASP A 460 -17.07 10.40 41.57
CA ASP A 460 -16.35 11.36 42.39
C ASP A 460 -16.26 12.78 41.73
N PRO A 461 -16.54 13.87 42.47
CA PRO A 461 -16.38 15.26 42.00
C PRO A 461 -15.01 15.55 41.35
N LEU A 462 -13.91 15.02 41.88
CA LEU A 462 -12.58 15.20 41.32
C LEU A 462 -12.46 14.54 39.93
N GLY A 463 -13.19 13.43 39.71
CA GLY A 463 -13.37 12.81 38.40
C GLY A 463 -14.12 13.69 37.41
N LYS A 464 -15.20 14.37 37.84
CA LYS A 464 -15.93 15.34 37.00
C LYS A 464 -15.02 16.50 36.58
N LEU A 465 -14.26 17.07 37.51
CA LEU A 465 -13.33 18.17 37.26
C LEU A 465 -12.26 17.77 36.24
N LYS A 466 -11.66 16.58 36.41
CA LYS A 466 -10.65 16.01 35.51
C LYS A 466 -11.19 15.75 34.10
N ASP A 467 -12.44 15.28 33.97
CA ASP A 467 -13.10 15.09 32.67
C ASP A 467 -13.39 16.44 31.98
N HIS A 468 -13.85 17.47 32.70
CA HIS A 468 -14.15 18.80 32.15
C HIS A 468 -12.91 19.57 31.67
N ILE A 469 -11.83 19.55 32.47
CA ILE A 469 -10.54 20.18 32.10
C ILE A 469 -10.00 19.57 30.80
N LYS A 470 -10.00 18.24 30.70
CA LYS A 470 -9.56 17.52 29.49
C LYS A 470 -10.45 17.81 28.29
N LYS A 471 -11.78 17.82 28.46
CA LYS A 471 -12.75 18.03 27.38
C LYS A 471 -12.64 19.42 26.76
N ASN A 472 -12.38 20.44 27.58
CA ASN A 472 -12.33 21.84 27.15
C ASN A 472 -10.88 22.35 26.92
N ASN A 473 -9.86 21.50 27.11
CA ASN A 473 -8.43 21.83 26.96
C ASN A 473 -8.03 23.10 27.74
N LEU A 474 -8.50 23.20 28.99
CA LEU A 474 -8.23 24.32 29.89
C LEU A 474 -6.87 24.15 30.60
N LYS A 475 -6.15 25.26 30.83
CA LYS A 475 -5.14 25.34 31.88
C LYS A 475 -5.81 25.74 33.19
N LEU A 476 -5.29 25.30 34.34
CA LEU A 476 -5.70 25.87 35.62
C LEU A 476 -5.09 27.26 35.84
N GLU A 477 -3.85 27.48 35.38
CA GLU A 477 -3.11 28.74 35.51
C GLU A 477 -3.97 29.95 35.08
N ASP A 478 -4.42 29.93 33.82
CA ASP A 478 -5.29 30.92 33.17
C ASP A 478 -6.66 31.18 33.87
N SER A 479 -6.95 30.47 34.98
CA SER A 479 -8.17 30.62 35.80
C SER A 479 -7.91 31.20 37.21
N PHE A 480 -6.65 31.41 37.59
CA PHE A 480 -6.23 31.91 38.91
C PHE A 480 -5.25 33.10 38.83
N ASP A 481 -5.20 33.80 37.69
CA ASP A 481 -4.33 34.94 37.34
C ASP A 481 -4.44 36.22 38.24
N SER A 482 -5.00 36.12 39.45
CA SER A 482 -5.19 37.25 40.38
C SER A 482 -4.27 37.23 41.61
N VAL A 483 -3.24 36.37 41.67
CA VAL A 483 -2.38 36.18 42.85
C VAL A 483 -0.87 36.28 42.53
N GLU A 484 -0.45 37.39 41.93
CA GLU A 484 0.97 37.80 41.88
C GLU A 484 1.26 39.00 42.81
N GLU A 485 1.14 38.82 44.12
CA GLU A 485 1.88 39.62 45.11
C GLU A 485 2.04 38.84 46.42
N GLY A 486 3.21 38.23 46.66
CA GLY A 486 3.51 37.60 47.97
C GLY A 486 4.12 36.19 47.99
N GLY A 487 4.36 35.53 46.85
CA GLY A 487 5.29 34.39 46.76
C GLY A 487 4.94 33.14 47.60
N SER A 488 3.66 32.87 47.85
CA SER A 488 3.20 31.65 48.54
C SER A 488 2.23 30.86 47.66
N ALA A 489 2.39 29.53 47.59
CA ALA A 489 1.60 28.64 46.72
C ALA A 489 0.29 28.17 47.39
N LEU A 490 -0.42 29.12 48.00
CA LEU A 490 -1.60 28.91 48.86
C LEU A 490 -2.74 29.78 48.33
N ILE A 491 -3.91 29.17 48.12
CA ILE A 491 -5.14 29.88 47.68
C ILE A 491 -6.22 29.62 48.72
N THR A 492 -7.02 30.63 49.08
CA THR A 492 -8.09 30.42 50.06
C THR A 492 -9.25 29.61 49.46
N ARG A 493 -9.99 28.89 50.30
CA ARG A 493 -11.20 28.14 49.87
C ARG A 493 -12.19 29.00 49.07
N ALA A 494 -12.34 30.29 49.40
CA ALA A 494 -13.27 31.21 48.73
C ALA A 494 -12.83 31.56 47.29
N GLU A 495 -11.53 31.78 47.08
CA GLU A 495 -10.96 32.05 45.75
C GLU A 495 -11.01 30.81 44.86
N PHE A 496 -10.73 29.63 45.44
CA PHE A 496 -10.87 28.35 44.75
C PHE A 496 -12.31 28.05 44.30
N GLN A 497 -13.29 28.35 45.16
CA GLN A 497 -14.72 28.26 44.82
C GLN A 497 -15.10 29.21 43.68
N LEU A 498 -14.62 30.47 43.70
CA LEU A 498 -14.85 31.45 42.64
C LEU A 498 -14.23 31.01 41.30
N GLY A 499 -12.99 30.50 41.31
CA GLY A 499 -12.32 29.98 40.10
C GLY A 499 -13.07 28.81 39.46
N LEU A 500 -13.54 27.85 40.26
CA LEU A 500 -14.37 26.74 39.77
C LEU A 500 -15.69 27.21 39.14
N MET A 501 -16.33 28.25 39.68
CA MET A 501 -17.53 28.84 39.09
C MET A 501 -17.22 29.60 37.79
N GLY A 502 -16.06 30.26 37.69
CA GLY A 502 -15.58 30.89 36.45
C GLY A 502 -15.28 29.90 35.31
N ILE A 503 -14.79 28.70 35.65
CA ILE A 503 -14.50 27.59 34.70
C ILE A 503 -15.78 26.97 34.07
N GLY A 504 -16.97 27.35 34.54
CA GLY A 504 -18.24 26.93 33.95
C GLY A 504 -18.52 25.43 34.07
N ILE A 505 -18.01 24.78 35.12
CA ILE A 505 -18.26 23.36 35.40
C ILE A 505 -19.54 23.18 36.22
N CYS A 506 -20.43 22.28 35.79
CA CYS A 506 -21.65 21.96 36.52
C CYS A 506 -21.36 20.99 37.69
N LEU A 507 -20.91 21.55 38.81
CA LEU A 507 -20.86 20.90 40.13
C LEU A 507 -21.97 21.47 41.04
N THR A 508 -22.50 20.66 41.96
CA THR A 508 -23.35 21.19 43.04
C THR A 508 -22.51 21.79 44.17
N MET A 509 -23.10 22.61 45.04
CA MET A 509 -22.37 23.20 46.18
C MET A 509 -21.85 22.14 47.16
N GLU A 510 -22.56 21.01 47.31
CA GLU A 510 -22.09 19.87 48.11
C GLU A 510 -20.86 19.20 47.46
N GLU A 511 -20.84 19.08 46.13
CA GLU A 511 -19.70 18.53 45.39
C GLU A 511 -18.48 19.47 45.38
N VAL A 512 -18.69 20.79 45.36
CA VAL A 512 -17.60 21.77 45.49
C VAL A 512 -17.06 21.79 46.92
N GLN A 513 -17.91 21.70 47.94
CA GLN A 513 -17.50 21.59 49.33
C GLN A 513 -16.67 20.31 49.58
N GLN A 514 -17.17 19.16 49.14
CA GLN A 514 -16.43 17.89 49.18
C GLN A 514 -15.06 18.00 48.52
N LEU A 515 -14.96 18.66 47.36
CA LEU A 515 -13.71 18.83 46.63
C LEU A 515 -12.74 19.80 47.34
N MET A 516 -13.21 20.74 48.16
CA MET A 516 -12.36 21.54 49.05
C MET A 516 -11.88 20.73 50.25
N ASP A 517 -12.77 19.96 50.89
CA ASP A 517 -12.43 19.12 52.06
C ASP A 517 -11.50 17.94 51.70
N ASP A 518 -11.51 17.48 50.45
CA ASP A 518 -10.54 16.50 49.92
C ASP A 518 -9.19 17.10 49.51
N LEU A 519 -9.01 18.42 49.61
CA LEU A 519 -7.76 19.12 49.28
C LEU A 519 -7.13 19.79 50.51
N ASP A 520 -7.91 20.49 51.33
CA ASP A 520 -7.50 21.06 52.63
C ASP A 520 -7.71 20.01 53.75
N LYS A 521 -6.82 19.01 53.80
CA LYS A 521 -6.94 17.84 54.69
C LYS A 521 -6.43 18.06 56.12
N ASP A 522 -5.61 19.07 56.32
CA ASP A 522 -5.20 19.60 57.63
C ASP A 522 -6.20 20.65 58.16
N ASN A 523 -7.20 21.03 57.35
CA ASN A 523 -8.34 21.89 57.71
C ASN A 523 -7.88 23.28 58.18
N CYS A 524 -6.88 23.83 57.48
CA CYS A 524 -6.24 25.11 57.76
C CYS A 524 -6.98 26.30 57.12
N GLY A 525 -7.86 26.06 56.13
CA GLY A 525 -8.61 27.08 55.39
C GLY A 525 -7.95 27.53 54.08
N GLU A 526 -6.72 27.09 53.83
CA GLU A 526 -5.90 27.37 52.65
C GLU A 526 -5.64 26.06 51.88
N ILE A 527 -5.51 26.13 50.55
CA ILE A 527 -5.30 24.96 49.70
C ILE A 527 -3.85 24.98 49.19
N ASP A 528 -3.02 24.07 49.71
CA ASP A 528 -1.62 23.94 49.28
C ASP A 528 -1.47 22.99 48.08
N PHE A 529 -1.16 23.57 46.91
CA PHE A 529 -0.96 22.82 45.68
C PHE A 529 0.34 22.00 45.64
N ARG A 530 1.29 22.23 46.57
CA ARG A 530 2.54 21.44 46.66
C ARG A 530 2.26 19.97 46.99
N GLY A 531 1.23 19.67 47.78
CA GLY A 531 0.79 18.30 48.06
C GLY A 531 0.14 17.57 46.86
N LEU A 532 -0.17 18.28 45.78
CA LEU A 532 -0.69 17.68 44.53
C LEU A 532 0.42 17.33 43.53
N ALA A 533 1.65 17.83 43.73
CA ALA A 533 2.77 17.64 42.79
C ALA A 533 3.17 16.17 42.58
N ASP A 534 3.01 15.32 43.61
CA ASP A 534 3.28 13.87 43.54
C ASP A 534 2.25 13.09 42.71
N LYS A 535 1.06 13.65 42.47
CA LYS A 535 0.02 13.01 41.66
C LYS A 535 0.27 13.28 40.18
N SER A 536 1.23 12.55 39.60
CA SER A 536 1.68 12.50 38.18
C SER A 536 0.76 13.12 37.10
N TRP A 537 -0.56 12.89 37.15
CA TRP A 537 -1.51 13.50 36.22
C TRP A 537 -1.57 15.05 36.29
N PHE A 538 -1.30 15.69 37.43
CA PHE A 538 -1.26 17.14 37.55
C PHE A 538 -0.06 17.75 36.83
N GLN A 539 1.12 17.10 36.89
CA GLN A 539 2.32 17.54 36.17
C GLN A 539 2.10 17.58 34.65
N SER A 540 1.14 16.80 34.11
CA SER A 540 0.79 16.84 32.68
C SER A 540 0.04 18.10 32.24
N LEU A 541 -0.50 18.89 33.18
CA LEU A 541 -1.22 20.14 32.89
C LEU A 541 -0.26 21.33 32.75
N PHE A 542 0.81 21.37 33.55
CA PHE A 542 1.83 22.44 33.57
C PHE A 542 2.92 22.31 32.48
N VAL A 543 2.70 21.46 31.46
CA VAL A 543 3.69 21.28 30.38
C VAL A 543 3.56 22.44 29.39
N HIS A 544 4.53 23.38 29.42
CA HIS A 544 4.64 24.45 28.44
C HIS A 544 4.56 23.92 26.99
N LYS A 545 3.44 24.16 26.32
CA LYS A 545 3.39 24.14 24.85
C LYS A 545 4.18 25.33 24.35
N VAL A 546 5.30 25.05 23.68
CA VAL A 546 6.08 26.09 22.98
C VAL A 546 5.22 26.66 21.86
N ASP A 547 5.07 27.99 21.84
CA ASP A 547 4.38 28.72 20.76
C ASP A 547 4.95 28.37 19.37
N PRO A 548 4.15 28.47 18.29
CA PRO A 548 4.60 28.23 16.92
C PRO A 548 5.51 29.35 16.41
N ARG A 549 6.74 29.42 16.96
CA ARG A 549 7.82 30.29 16.51
C ARG A 549 8.29 29.87 15.12
N LYS A 550 8.62 30.84 14.27
CA LYS A 550 8.89 30.66 12.83
C LYS A 550 10.29 30.09 12.51
N ASP A 551 10.83 29.25 13.39
CA ASP A 551 12.10 28.56 13.19
C ASP A 551 11.89 27.23 12.42
N ALA A 552 12.91 26.80 11.67
CA ALA A 552 12.86 25.51 10.97
C ALA A 552 12.74 24.33 11.95
N HIS A 553 11.93 23.33 11.60
CA HIS A 553 11.57 22.19 12.46
C HIS A 553 12.78 21.41 13.03
N SER A 554 13.90 21.37 12.30
CA SER A 554 15.16 20.76 12.74
C SER A 554 15.90 21.58 13.80
N ASN A 555 15.85 22.91 13.75
CA ASN A 555 16.54 23.82 14.69
C ASN A 555 15.94 23.78 16.12
N LEU A 556 14.81 23.11 16.31
CA LEU A 556 14.17 22.84 17.61
C LEU A 556 14.69 21.54 18.26
N LEU A 557 15.31 20.65 17.49
CA LEU A 557 15.71 19.30 17.92
C LEU A 557 17.23 19.07 17.89
N SER A 558 17.98 19.83 17.08
CA SER A 558 19.44 19.73 17.00
C SER A 558 20.16 20.61 18.04
N LYS A 559 21.43 20.30 18.31
CA LYS A 559 22.32 21.22 19.04
C LYS A 559 22.50 22.49 18.20
N LYS A 560 22.28 23.67 18.80
CA LYS A 560 22.48 24.97 18.13
C LYS A 560 23.95 25.43 18.13
N GLU A 561 24.77 24.82 18.98
CA GLU A 561 26.16 25.21 19.23
C GLU A 561 27.15 24.44 18.36
N THR A 562 26.88 23.16 18.07
CA THR A 562 27.68 22.32 17.18
C THR A 562 27.09 22.32 15.77
N SER A 563 27.72 23.04 14.84
CA SER A 563 27.40 23.00 13.40
C SER A 563 27.93 21.69 12.77
N ASN A 564 27.49 20.55 13.28
CA ASN A 564 27.91 19.22 12.86
C ASN A 564 26.82 18.61 11.96
N LEU A 565 27.12 18.49 10.67
CA LEU A 565 26.31 17.69 9.76
C LEU A 565 26.88 16.27 9.73
N TYR A 566 26.03 15.25 9.89
CA TYR A 566 26.42 13.86 9.81
C TYR A 566 25.98 13.23 8.49
N LYS A 567 26.69 12.19 8.06
CA LYS A 567 26.39 11.44 6.83
C LYS A 567 26.57 9.96 7.09
N ILE A 568 25.49 9.20 7.05
CA ILE A 568 25.54 7.74 7.08
C ILE A 568 25.55 7.20 5.65
N GLN A 569 26.33 6.15 5.43
CA GLN A 569 26.43 5.43 4.17
C GLN A 569 26.21 3.95 4.43
N PHE A 570 25.37 3.32 3.61
CA PHE A 570 25.13 1.87 3.58
C PHE A 570 25.61 1.37 2.22
N HIS A 571 26.60 0.48 2.22
CA HIS A 571 27.22 -0.05 1.01
C HIS A 571 27.09 -1.57 1.05
N ASN A 572 26.28 -2.16 0.16
CA ASN A 572 26.11 -3.60 0.09
C ASN A 572 27.18 -4.13 -0.86
N VAL A 573 28.13 -4.89 -0.31
CA VAL A 573 29.31 -5.42 -1.01
C VAL A 573 28.97 -6.80 -1.56
N LYS A 574 29.66 -7.23 -2.61
CA LYS A 574 29.64 -8.63 -3.03
C LYS A 574 30.30 -9.50 -1.94
N PRO A 575 29.72 -10.63 -1.52
CA PRO A 575 30.24 -11.41 -0.39
C PRO A 575 31.72 -11.80 -0.55
N GLU A 576 32.13 -12.21 -1.76
CA GLU A 576 33.51 -12.57 -2.09
C GLU A 576 34.49 -11.39 -2.12
N CYS A 577 33.98 -10.15 -2.08
CA CYS A 577 34.76 -8.92 -2.11
C CYS A 577 34.89 -8.22 -0.75
N LEU A 578 34.20 -8.68 0.31
CA LEU A 578 34.05 -7.91 1.56
C LEU A 578 35.38 -7.49 2.19
N ASP A 579 36.35 -8.40 2.34
CA ASP A 579 37.66 -8.07 2.91
C ASP A 579 38.51 -7.15 2.02
N ALA A 580 38.45 -7.32 0.71
CA ALA A 580 39.13 -6.45 -0.25
C ALA A 580 38.55 -5.02 -0.20
N TYR A 581 37.21 -4.92 -0.16
CA TYR A 581 36.49 -3.66 0.03
C TYR A 581 36.86 -2.98 1.35
N ASN A 582 36.97 -3.75 2.44
CA ASN A 582 37.32 -3.22 3.76
C ASN A 582 38.72 -2.62 3.75
N ASN A 583 39.72 -3.38 3.27
CA ASN A 583 41.11 -2.93 3.21
C ASN A 583 41.26 -1.65 2.35
N LEU A 584 40.69 -1.65 1.15
CA LEU A 584 40.68 -0.49 0.25
C LEU A 584 39.95 0.71 0.88
N SER A 585 38.89 0.47 1.65
CA SER A 585 38.15 1.55 2.33
C SER A 585 38.91 2.10 3.54
N ALA A 586 39.65 1.29 4.29
CA ALA A 586 40.42 1.75 5.45
C ALA A 586 41.50 2.76 5.07
N GLU A 587 42.26 2.47 4.02
CA GLU A 587 43.37 3.31 3.55
C GLU A 587 42.89 4.74 3.29
N VAL A 588 41.85 4.89 2.45
CA VAL A 588 41.26 6.18 2.11
C VAL A 588 40.48 6.80 3.27
N GLN A 589 39.80 6.01 4.11
CA GLN A 589 39.10 6.53 5.31
C GLN A 589 40.09 7.12 6.32
N ASN A 590 41.23 6.46 6.54
CA ASN A 590 42.29 6.96 7.42
C ASN A 590 42.97 8.19 6.81
N ARG A 591 43.26 8.21 5.50
CA ARG A 591 43.79 9.39 4.79
C ARG A 591 42.90 10.61 5.01
N LEU A 592 41.62 10.50 4.65
CA LEU A 592 40.66 11.62 4.75
C LEU A 592 40.32 12.03 6.19
N HIS A 593 40.51 11.15 7.18
CA HIS A 593 40.30 11.47 8.59
C HIS A 593 41.50 12.20 9.22
N CYS A 594 42.72 11.88 8.80
CA CYS A 594 43.94 12.49 9.34
C CYS A 594 44.35 13.78 8.61
N ASP A 595 43.92 13.96 7.36
CA ASP A 595 44.21 15.13 6.54
C ASP A 595 43.34 16.33 6.95
N LYS A 596 43.99 17.40 7.39
CA LYS A 596 43.33 18.64 7.86
C LYS A 596 42.78 19.49 6.73
N ASP A 597 43.20 19.26 5.48
CA ASP A 597 42.65 19.96 4.32
C ASP A 597 41.28 19.40 3.92
N TYR A 598 40.85 18.25 4.46
CA TYR A 598 39.49 17.75 4.35
C TYR A 598 38.69 18.07 5.62
N PRO A 599 37.63 18.90 5.57
CA PRO A 599 36.80 19.23 6.73
C PRO A 599 35.78 18.12 7.04
N CYS A 600 36.27 16.89 7.22
CA CYS A 600 35.46 15.71 7.52
C CYS A 600 36.18 14.73 8.46
N GLU A 601 35.39 13.94 9.18
CA GLU A 601 35.87 13.00 10.19
C GLU A 601 35.08 11.70 10.10
N ILE A 602 35.73 10.54 10.26
CA ILE A 602 35.03 9.26 10.35
C ILE A 602 34.69 8.94 11.81
N VAL A 603 33.40 8.97 12.12
CA VAL A 603 32.85 8.65 13.45
C VAL A 603 32.83 7.14 13.68
N GLY A 604 32.68 6.36 12.60
CA GLY A 604 32.81 4.92 12.64
C GLY A 604 32.61 4.23 11.30
N SER A 605 33.09 2.99 11.24
CA SER A 605 33.14 2.13 10.06
C SER A 605 32.96 0.69 10.54
N TRP A 606 31.89 0.03 10.10
CA TRP A 606 31.46 -1.28 10.64
C TRP A 606 30.89 -2.21 9.57
N ASN A 607 30.95 -3.52 9.82
CA ASN A 607 30.31 -4.55 8.98
C ASN A 607 29.14 -5.21 9.72
N THR A 608 28.07 -5.52 8.99
CA THR A 608 26.85 -6.13 9.53
C THR A 608 27.00 -7.63 9.71
N TRP A 609 26.69 -8.10 10.93
CA TRP A 609 26.61 -9.53 11.27
C TRP A 609 25.16 -10.00 11.40
N TYR A 610 24.28 -9.14 11.93
CA TYR A 610 22.86 -9.43 12.10
C TYR A 610 22.06 -8.30 11.45
N GLY A 611 21.35 -8.59 10.36
CA GLY A 611 20.70 -7.59 9.49
C GLY A 611 20.94 -7.96 8.02
N GLU A 612 21.04 -6.96 7.14
CA GLU A 612 21.55 -7.15 5.78
C GLU A 612 23.03 -7.58 5.85
N GLN A 613 23.32 -8.84 5.50
CA GLN A 613 24.70 -9.35 5.47
C GLN A 613 25.48 -8.75 4.29
N ASP A 614 26.81 -8.82 4.38
CA ASP A 614 27.77 -8.22 3.43
C ASP A 614 27.62 -6.69 3.22
N GLN A 615 26.87 -6.03 4.12
CA GLN A 615 26.74 -4.58 4.18
C GLN A 615 27.81 -3.97 5.08
N ALA A 616 28.58 -3.04 4.52
CA ALA A 616 29.44 -2.12 5.25
C ALA A 616 28.69 -0.79 5.51
N VAL A 617 28.83 -0.25 6.71
CA VAL A 617 28.18 0.99 7.16
C VAL A 617 29.23 1.97 7.65
N HIS A 618 29.16 3.21 7.18
CA HIS A 618 30.11 4.27 7.51
C HIS A 618 29.38 5.53 7.96
N LEU A 619 29.81 6.12 9.08
CA LEU A 619 29.27 7.36 9.62
C LEU A 619 30.35 8.44 9.62
N TRP A 620 30.08 9.54 8.94
CA TRP A 620 30.97 10.71 8.85
C TRP A 620 30.37 11.92 9.58
N ARG A 621 31.24 12.79 10.07
CA ARG A 621 30.95 14.11 10.64
C ARG A 621 31.60 15.20 9.79
N TYR A 622 30.90 16.30 9.58
CA TYR A 622 31.36 17.51 8.89
C TYR A 622 31.12 18.72 9.81
N SER A 623 32.18 19.12 10.52
CA SER A 623 32.14 20.28 11.43
C SER A 623 32.27 21.57 10.64
N GLY A 624 31.23 22.40 10.67
CA GLY A 624 30.98 23.47 9.71
C GLY A 624 29.74 23.22 8.83
N GLY A 625 29.09 22.06 8.97
CA GLY A 625 27.76 21.80 8.40
C GLY A 625 27.75 21.57 6.89
N TYR A 626 26.71 22.06 6.21
CA TYR A 626 26.59 21.96 4.75
C TYR A 626 27.76 22.61 3.99
N PRO A 627 28.29 23.80 4.36
CA PRO A 627 29.51 24.35 3.76
C PRO A 627 30.70 23.39 3.80
N ALA A 628 30.99 22.78 4.96
CA ALA A 628 32.09 21.83 5.11
C ALA A 628 31.89 20.56 4.25
N LEU A 629 30.66 20.05 4.18
CA LEU A 629 30.32 18.95 3.26
C LEU A 629 30.57 19.33 1.79
N THR A 630 30.15 20.51 1.35
CA THR A 630 30.34 20.98 -0.03
C THR A 630 31.83 21.19 -0.35
N GLU A 631 32.61 21.78 0.55
CA GLU A 631 34.05 21.95 0.38
C GLU A 631 34.77 20.60 0.26
N CYS A 632 34.46 19.66 1.18
CA CYS A 632 34.98 18.30 1.14
C CYS A 632 34.60 17.60 -0.18
N LEU A 633 33.35 17.68 -0.63
CA LEU A 633 32.92 17.06 -1.89
C LEU A 633 33.63 17.67 -3.12
N ASN A 634 33.85 18.98 -3.15
CA ASN A 634 34.57 19.66 -4.23
C ASN A 634 36.05 19.21 -4.29
N LYS A 635 36.73 19.12 -3.14
CA LYS A 635 38.10 18.59 -3.05
C LYS A 635 38.15 17.11 -3.50
N LEU A 636 37.21 16.29 -3.03
CA LEU A 636 37.05 14.88 -3.44
C LEU A 636 36.62 14.67 -4.91
N TRP A 637 36.29 15.73 -5.66
CA TRP A 637 36.09 15.66 -7.11
C TRP A 637 37.34 16.06 -7.90
N GLN A 638 38.37 16.60 -7.24
CA GLN A 638 39.65 17.01 -7.84
C GLN A 638 40.81 16.07 -7.45
N ASP A 639 40.64 15.26 -6.41
CA ASP A 639 41.57 14.20 -5.96
C ASP A 639 41.49 12.96 -6.88
N GLU A 640 42.44 12.86 -7.82
CA GLU A 640 42.51 11.75 -8.79
C GLU A 640 42.66 10.37 -8.11
N GLU A 641 43.40 10.28 -7.00
CA GLU A 641 43.58 9.04 -6.23
C GLU A 641 42.24 8.58 -5.64
N TYR A 642 41.44 9.52 -5.10
CA TYR A 642 40.09 9.24 -4.63
C TYR A 642 39.12 8.89 -5.77
N LEU A 643 39.29 9.44 -6.97
CA LEU A 643 38.50 9.05 -8.14
C LEU A 643 38.80 7.61 -8.59
N GLU A 644 40.07 7.19 -8.60
CA GLU A 644 40.44 5.80 -8.91
C GLU A 644 40.00 4.84 -7.79
N PHE A 645 40.13 5.22 -6.51
CA PHE A 645 39.52 4.50 -5.38
C PHE A 645 38.00 4.32 -5.56
N ARG A 646 37.28 5.37 -5.97
CA ARG A 646 35.82 5.28 -6.21
C ARG A 646 35.47 4.24 -7.28
N LYS A 647 36.32 4.05 -8.27
CA LYS A 647 36.19 3.15 -9.43
C LYS A 647 36.60 1.72 -9.09
N GLU A 648 37.70 1.50 -8.37
CA GLU A 648 38.06 0.16 -7.89
C GLU A 648 37.03 -0.37 -6.89
N ARG A 649 36.59 0.47 -5.95
CA ARG A 649 35.52 0.14 -5.00
C ARG A 649 34.19 -0.13 -5.68
N SER A 650 33.88 0.46 -6.86
CA SER A 650 32.59 0.22 -7.52
C SER A 650 32.47 -1.21 -8.07
N LYS A 651 33.58 -1.83 -8.49
CA LYS A 651 33.63 -3.24 -8.95
C LYS A 651 33.17 -4.23 -7.88
N MET A 652 33.37 -3.88 -6.61
CA MET A 652 33.12 -4.71 -5.42
C MET A 652 31.69 -4.58 -4.88
N LEU A 653 30.89 -3.63 -5.38
CA LEU A 653 29.60 -3.26 -4.81
C LEU A 653 28.41 -3.83 -5.58
N ILE A 654 27.33 -4.12 -4.85
CA ILE A 654 26.00 -4.45 -5.37
C ILE A 654 25.13 -3.19 -5.37
N SER A 655 25.06 -2.47 -4.25
CA SER A 655 24.25 -1.26 -4.11
C SER A 655 24.82 -0.29 -3.07
N ARG A 656 24.34 0.96 -3.08
CA ARG A 656 24.71 2.00 -2.11
C ARG A 656 23.54 2.93 -1.81
N ARG A 657 23.41 3.34 -0.54
CA ARG A 657 22.57 4.45 -0.09
C ARG A 657 23.37 5.40 0.80
N ASN A 658 23.07 6.69 0.75
CA ASN A 658 23.53 7.67 1.73
C ASN A 658 22.35 8.48 2.28
N GLN A 659 22.51 9.05 3.47
CA GLN A 659 21.56 9.98 4.09
C GLN A 659 22.36 11.05 4.85
N LEU A 660 21.89 12.29 4.85
CA LEU A 660 22.42 13.38 5.66
C LEU A 660 21.55 13.58 6.89
N LEU A 661 22.18 13.65 8.06
CA LEU A 661 21.53 13.59 9.38
C LEU A 661 21.98 14.76 10.27
N LEU A 662 21.13 15.14 11.22
CA LEU A 662 21.50 15.97 12.36
C LEU A 662 21.45 15.14 13.66
N GLU A 663 22.28 15.50 14.63
CA GLU A 663 22.24 14.91 15.99
C GLU A 663 21.12 15.52 16.84
N PHE A 664 20.48 14.73 17.70
CA PHE A 664 19.55 15.24 18.70
C PHE A 664 20.29 15.99 19.82
N SER A 665 19.72 17.10 20.27
CA SER A 665 20.29 17.95 21.33
C SER A 665 20.51 17.24 22.66
N PHE A 666 19.57 16.35 23.03
CA PHE A 666 19.58 15.55 24.24
C PHE A 666 20.47 14.29 24.17
N TRP A 667 21.20 14.07 23.07
CA TRP A 667 22.06 12.89 22.92
C TRP A 667 23.54 13.21 23.16
N ASN A 668 24.25 12.22 23.73
CA ASN A 668 25.70 12.25 23.87
C ASN A 668 26.37 12.46 22.51
N GLU A 669 27.52 13.13 22.49
CA GLU A 669 28.35 13.22 21.28
C GLU A 669 28.95 11.83 20.95
N PRO A 670 28.94 11.40 19.66
CA PRO A 670 29.41 10.07 19.28
C PRO A 670 30.93 9.98 19.27
N LEU A 671 31.52 9.71 20.44
CA LEU A 671 32.96 9.54 20.62
C LEU A 671 33.42 8.08 20.36
N PRO A 672 34.64 7.86 19.82
CA PRO A 672 35.25 6.54 19.71
C PRO A 672 35.38 5.80 21.05
N ARG A 673 35.34 4.47 21.03
CA ARG A 673 35.34 3.61 22.23
C ARG A 673 36.50 2.61 22.25
N ALA A 674 37.01 2.36 23.44
CA ALA A 674 38.04 1.35 23.70
C ALA A 674 37.45 -0.07 23.85
N GLY A 675 38.25 -1.08 23.54
CA GLY A 675 37.84 -2.50 23.52
C GLY A 675 37.03 -2.89 22.27
N PRO A 676 37.02 -4.18 21.87
CA PRO A 676 36.07 -4.63 20.85
C PRO A 676 34.65 -4.40 21.38
N ASN A 677 33.82 -3.74 20.58
CA ASN A 677 32.43 -3.44 20.92
C ASN A 677 31.50 -3.94 19.80
N ILE A 678 30.33 -4.44 20.18
CA ILE A 678 29.21 -4.70 19.27
C ILE A 678 28.36 -3.44 19.21
N TYR A 679 28.18 -2.90 18.01
CA TYR A 679 27.37 -1.72 17.77
C TYR A 679 25.99 -2.13 17.28
N GLU A 680 24.93 -1.51 17.80
CA GLU A 680 23.55 -1.81 17.43
C GLU A 680 22.92 -0.54 16.83
N LEU A 681 22.55 -0.59 15.55
CA LEU A 681 21.87 0.49 14.85
C LEU A 681 20.38 0.16 14.74
N ARG A 682 19.56 1.02 15.34
CA ARG A 682 18.09 0.95 15.27
C ARG A 682 17.57 2.04 14.38
N THR A 683 16.82 1.65 13.35
CA THR A 683 16.17 2.56 12.41
C THR A 683 14.67 2.59 12.70
N TYR A 684 14.13 3.80 12.82
CA TYR A 684 12.72 4.08 13.08
C TYR A 684 12.20 4.92 11.92
N LYS A 685 11.25 4.38 11.14
CA LYS A 685 10.43 5.23 10.26
C LYS A 685 9.25 5.74 11.10
N LEU A 686 9.06 7.06 11.13
CA LEU A 686 8.01 7.74 11.89
C LEU A 686 6.85 8.16 10.98
N LYS A 687 5.68 8.42 11.56
CA LYS A 687 4.56 9.05 10.84
C LYS A 687 4.92 10.52 10.52
N PRO A 688 4.61 11.06 9.32
CA PRO A 688 4.88 12.47 9.00
C PRO A 688 4.34 13.43 10.06
N GLY A 689 5.13 14.45 10.41
CA GLY A 689 4.78 15.45 11.44
C GLY A 689 5.07 15.05 12.90
N THR A 690 5.28 13.77 13.21
CA THR A 690 5.41 13.28 14.61
C THR A 690 6.82 13.35 15.20
N MET A 691 7.80 13.90 14.46
CA MET A 691 9.23 13.87 14.85
C MET A 691 9.53 14.64 16.15
N ILE A 692 8.91 15.80 16.38
CA ILE A 692 9.07 16.56 17.63
C ILE A 692 8.44 15.83 18.82
N GLU A 693 7.23 15.27 18.66
CA GLU A 693 6.55 14.50 19.71
C GLU A 693 7.40 13.30 20.14
N TRP A 694 7.86 12.50 19.17
CA TRP A 694 8.72 11.36 19.39
C TRP A 694 10.05 11.75 20.03
N GLY A 695 10.68 12.84 19.58
CA GLY A 695 11.91 13.39 20.15
C GLY A 695 11.74 13.84 21.61
N ASN A 696 10.63 14.51 21.93
CA ASN A 696 10.31 14.96 23.29
C ASN A 696 10.10 13.80 24.28
N HIS A 697 9.54 12.67 23.83
CA HIS A 697 9.47 11.46 24.62
C HIS A 697 10.86 10.80 24.79
N TRP A 698 11.66 10.72 23.74
CA TRP A 698 13.01 10.15 23.82
C TRP A 698 13.99 10.99 24.65
N ALA A 699 13.84 12.31 24.70
CA ALA A 699 14.61 13.19 25.59
C ALA A 699 14.42 12.84 27.09
N ARG A 700 13.23 12.35 27.47
CA ARG A 700 12.93 11.87 28.83
C ARG A 700 13.36 10.42 29.03
N ALA A 701 13.18 9.58 28.02
CA ALA A 701 13.50 8.15 28.10
C ALA A 701 15.01 7.87 28.12
N ILE A 702 15.81 8.63 27.35
CA ILE A 702 17.25 8.37 27.16
C ILE A 702 18.06 8.48 28.46
N GLN A 703 17.64 9.35 29.39
CA GLN A 703 18.27 9.54 30.70
C GLN A 703 18.38 8.21 31.46
N LYS A 704 17.33 7.38 31.40
CA LYS A 704 17.26 6.06 32.04
C LYS A 704 18.24 5.04 31.43
N ARG A 705 18.85 5.36 30.28
CA ARG A 705 19.82 4.57 29.50
C ARG A 705 21.11 5.33 29.14
N GLN A 706 21.44 6.39 29.88
CA GLN A 706 22.76 7.04 29.81
C GLN A 706 23.72 6.51 30.89
N GLU A 707 23.19 5.96 31.99
CA GLU A 707 23.96 5.46 33.15
C GLU A 707 24.99 4.37 32.80
N ASN A 708 24.62 3.36 32.00
CA ASN A 708 25.55 2.28 31.58
C ASN A 708 26.39 2.68 30.35
N GLN A 709 26.36 3.96 29.98
CA GLN A 709 27.04 4.56 28.82
C GLN A 709 26.74 3.88 27.47
N GLU A 710 25.66 3.10 27.32
CA GLU A 710 25.41 2.34 26.08
C GLU A 710 25.09 3.22 24.84
N ALA A 711 24.67 4.47 25.06
CA ALA A 711 24.23 5.38 24.00
C ALA A 711 25.43 6.02 23.28
N VAL A 712 25.55 5.82 21.96
CA VAL A 712 26.62 6.41 21.13
C VAL A 712 26.13 7.68 20.44
N GLY A 713 25.02 7.59 19.71
CA GLY A 713 24.49 8.73 18.94
C GLY A 713 23.02 8.54 18.55
N GLY A 714 22.28 9.64 18.51
CA GLY A 714 20.89 9.68 18.08
C GLY A 714 20.74 10.73 16.99
N PHE A 715 20.26 10.33 15.82
CA PHE A 715 20.30 11.14 14.61
C PHE A 715 18.97 11.12 13.87
N PHE A 716 18.59 12.24 13.25
CA PHE A 716 17.40 12.34 12.42
C PHE A 716 17.73 12.85 11.01
N THR A 717 17.06 12.28 10.00
CA THR A 717 17.39 12.54 8.59
C THR A 717 16.92 13.92 8.14
N GLN A 718 17.74 14.60 7.33
CA GLN A 718 17.42 15.84 6.64
C GLN A 718 17.32 15.65 5.13
N ILE A 719 18.22 14.86 4.53
CA ILE A 719 18.23 14.56 3.08
C ILE A 719 18.47 13.05 2.91
N GLY A 720 17.66 12.42 2.06
CA GLY A 720 17.52 10.96 1.98
C GLY A 720 16.12 10.52 2.42
N ASP A 721 16.00 9.38 3.09
CA ASP A 721 14.73 8.87 3.60
C ASP A 721 14.13 9.81 4.68
N LEU A 722 13.08 10.56 4.34
CA LEU A 722 12.44 11.49 5.26
C LEU A 722 11.70 10.79 6.41
N TYR A 723 11.58 11.48 7.54
CA TYR A 723 10.98 10.97 8.79
C TYR A 723 11.68 9.72 9.38
N VAL A 724 12.93 9.47 8.98
CA VAL A 724 13.76 8.39 9.53
C VAL A 724 14.67 8.89 10.64
N VAL A 725 14.65 8.15 11.76
CA VAL A 725 15.54 8.33 12.92
C VAL A 725 16.42 7.10 13.11
N HIS A 726 17.67 7.34 13.49
CA HIS A 726 18.67 6.32 13.82
C HIS A 726 19.14 6.47 15.27
N HIS A 727 19.14 5.37 16.03
CA HIS A 727 19.86 5.27 17.30
C HIS A 727 21.01 4.29 17.17
N LEU A 728 22.23 4.75 17.46
CA LEU A 728 23.44 3.95 17.55
C LEU A 728 23.77 3.69 19.03
N TRP A 729 23.86 2.41 19.38
CA TRP A 729 24.25 1.92 20.71
C TRP A 729 25.56 1.14 20.59
N ALA A 730 26.29 1.00 21.68
CA ALA A 730 27.46 0.12 21.77
C ALA A 730 27.44 -0.67 23.08
N TYR A 731 27.76 -1.95 22.96
CA TYR A 731 27.80 -2.93 24.04
C TYR A 731 29.12 -3.72 23.94
N LYS A 732 29.60 -4.25 25.06
CA LYS A 732 30.83 -5.06 25.11
C LYS A 732 30.66 -6.38 24.35
N ASP A 733 29.50 -7.00 24.48
CA ASP A 733 29.16 -8.32 23.94
C ASP A 733 27.62 -8.47 23.87
N LEU A 734 27.12 -9.58 23.30
CA LEU A 734 25.67 -9.82 23.17
C LEU A 734 24.97 -10.06 24.52
N GLN A 735 25.71 -10.61 25.50
CA GLN A 735 25.21 -10.90 26.84
C GLN A 735 24.93 -9.59 27.61
N SER A 736 25.92 -8.71 27.70
CA SER A 736 25.78 -7.38 28.30
C SER A 736 24.74 -6.52 27.55
N ARG A 737 24.58 -6.70 26.23
CA ARG A 737 23.49 -6.08 25.45
C ARG A 737 22.10 -6.56 25.90
N GLU A 738 21.93 -7.84 26.22
CA GLU A 738 20.67 -8.36 26.77
C GLU A 738 20.43 -7.85 28.19
N GLU A 739 21.40 -8.03 29.10
CA GLU A 739 21.33 -7.62 30.50
C GLU A 739 20.98 -6.13 30.63
N THR A 740 21.70 -5.26 29.91
CA THR A 740 21.46 -3.80 29.88
C THR A 740 20.03 -3.46 29.40
N ARG A 741 19.48 -4.24 28.47
CA ARG A 741 18.12 -4.02 27.94
C ARG A 741 17.04 -4.54 28.89
N ASN A 742 17.27 -5.66 29.55
CA ASN A 742 16.33 -6.24 30.51
C ASN A 742 16.30 -5.41 31.81
N ALA A 743 17.45 -4.89 32.26
CA ALA A 743 17.55 -3.92 33.34
C ALA A 743 16.82 -2.60 33.02
N ALA A 744 16.89 -2.11 31.78
CA ALA A 744 16.16 -0.90 31.38
C ALA A 744 14.62 -1.05 31.52
N TRP A 745 14.07 -2.23 31.22
CA TRP A 745 12.64 -2.52 31.43
C TRP A 745 12.20 -2.53 32.90
N GLN A 746 13.14 -2.69 33.85
CA GLN A 746 12.83 -2.65 35.29
C GLN A 746 12.83 -1.22 35.86
N LYS A 747 13.20 -0.19 35.08
CA LYS A 747 13.20 1.21 35.52
C LYS A 747 11.81 1.84 35.33
N PRO A 748 11.16 2.35 36.41
CA PRO A 748 9.79 2.89 36.32
C PRO A 748 9.61 3.96 35.23
N GLY A 749 8.56 3.85 34.42
CA GLY A 749 8.24 4.79 33.34
C GLY A 749 9.23 4.75 32.17
N TRP A 750 10.03 3.69 32.01
CA TRP A 750 10.69 3.38 30.73
C TRP A 750 9.69 2.75 29.76
N ASP A 751 8.93 1.80 30.29
CA ASP A 751 7.77 1.14 29.70
C ASP A 751 6.76 2.12 29.09
N GLU A 752 6.29 3.11 29.86
CA GLU A 752 5.32 4.11 29.38
C GLU A 752 5.84 4.86 28.14
N ASN A 753 7.10 5.32 28.16
CA ASN A 753 7.66 6.10 27.05
C ASN A 753 7.94 5.23 25.82
N VAL A 754 8.28 3.94 26.01
CA VAL A 754 8.42 2.98 24.90
C VAL A 754 7.05 2.62 24.30
N TYR A 755 6.01 2.51 25.12
CA TYR A 755 4.64 2.27 24.68
C TYR A 755 4.11 3.42 23.81
N TYR A 756 4.19 4.67 24.30
CA TYR A 756 3.75 5.85 23.54
C TYR A 756 4.54 6.04 22.23
N THR A 757 5.86 5.88 22.25
CA THR A 757 6.68 5.99 21.02
C THR A 757 6.50 4.81 20.05
N GLY A 758 5.88 3.71 20.51
CA GLY A 758 5.46 2.59 19.67
C GLY A 758 4.33 2.94 18.71
N GLY A 759 3.24 3.55 19.20
CA GLY A 759 2.05 3.91 18.40
C GLY A 759 2.32 4.97 17.31
N ILE A 760 3.43 5.69 17.41
CA ILE A 760 3.87 6.75 16.49
C ILE A 760 4.74 6.19 15.33
N ARG A 761 5.28 4.98 15.49
CA ARG A 761 6.17 4.31 14.52
C ARG A 761 5.39 3.74 13.33
N THR A 762 6.04 3.62 12.16
CA THR A 762 5.51 2.86 11.01
C THR A 762 6.28 1.57 10.71
N SER A 763 7.60 1.51 10.99
CA SER A 763 8.38 0.28 10.83
C SER A 763 9.69 0.25 11.65
N THR A 764 10.24 -0.96 11.80
CA THR A 764 11.43 -1.28 12.60
C THR A 764 12.55 -1.84 11.75
N GLY A 765 13.70 -1.17 11.73
CA GLY A 765 14.99 -1.76 11.34
C GLY A 765 15.87 -1.98 12.57
N LEU A 766 16.55 -3.12 12.64
CA LEU A 766 17.55 -3.44 13.66
C LEU A 766 18.72 -4.14 12.97
N CYS A 767 19.88 -3.49 12.93
CA CYS A 767 21.13 -4.11 12.50
C CYS A 767 22.11 -4.14 13.68
N SER A 768 22.91 -5.19 13.79
CA SER A 768 24.04 -5.28 14.73
C SER A 768 25.34 -5.52 13.97
N PHE A 769 26.32 -4.67 14.26
CA PHE A 769 27.64 -4.62 13.61
C PHE A 769 28.75 -4.97 14.61
N HIS A 770 29.91 -5.40 14.11
CA HIS A 770 31.10 -5.62 14.92
C HIS A 770 32.17 -4.54 14.68
N GLY A 771 32.67 -3.92 15.77
CA GLY A 771 33.57 -2.75 15.72
C GLY A 771 35.07 -3.05 15.67
N ASP A 772 35.48 -4.21 15.16
CA ASP A 772 36.87 -4.68 15.28
C ASP A 772 37.87 -3.95 14.34
N PHE A 773 37.37 -3.38 13.25
CA PHE A 773 38.19 -2.89 12.14
C PHE A 773 38.99 -1.61 12.46
N LEU A 774 38.28 -0.53 12.80
CA LEU A 774 38.89 0.76 13.14
C LEU A 774 39.81 0.68 14.36
N GLN A 775 39.52 -0.22 15.31
CA GLN A 775 40.34 -0.39 16.49
C GLN A 775 41.66 -1.14 16.23
N ARG A 776 41.74 -2.00 15.19
CA ARG A 776 43.04 -2.54 14.75
C ARG A 776 43.93 -1.43 14.18
N CYS A 777 43.36 -0.53 13.37
CA CYS A 777 44.08 0.64 12.83
C CYS A 777 44.61 1.55 13.94
N LEU A 778 43.76 1.97 14.88
CA LEU A 778 44.15 2.85 15.99
C LEU A 778 45.12 2.19 16.99
N LYS A 779 44.97 0.88 17.28
CA LYS A 779 45.92 0.14 18.13
C LYS A 779 47.32 0.06 17.52
N HIS A 780 47.44 -0.01 16.19
CA HIS A 780 48.74 -0.10 15.52
C HIS A 780 49.62 1.16 15.68
N TYR A 781 49.04 2.33 15.94
CA TYR A 781 49.80 3.55 16.24
C TYR A 781 49.93 3.88 17.73
N SER A 782 48.99 3.43 18.57
CA SER A 782 49.10 3.59 20.04
C SER A 782 50.18 2.69 20.71
N MET A 783 50.95 1.91 19.93
CA MET A 783 52.07 1.09 20.39
C MET A 783 53.38 1.35 19.63
N ARG A 784 53.67 2.62 19.32
CA ARG A 784 55.04 3.12 19.19
C ARG A 784 55.22 4.36 20.07
N SER A 785 56.36 4.39 20.77
CA SER A 785 56.80 5.45 21.69
C SER A 785 57.26 6.70 20.96
#